data_AF-A0A0N5CR55-F1
#
_entry.id   AF-A0A0N5CR55-F1
#
_cell.length_a   1.000
_cell.length_b   1.000
_cell.length_c   1.000
_cell.angle_alpha   90.00
_cell.angle_beta   90.00
_cell.angle_gamma   90.00
#
_symmetry.space_group_name_H-M   'P 1'
#
loop_
_entity.id
_entity.type
_entity.pdbx_description
1 polymer ?
#
loop_
_entity_poly.entity_id
_entity_poly.type
_entity_poly.pdbx_seq_one_letter_code
_entity_poly.pdbx_strand_id
1 'polypeptide(L)'
;MLKMDIKSHSLREKVLAWIGYNYFTQNQFLHHEEDYVDNWPRSFAIGIFGAQVADVHFNRLWNTLFDFELISGVKFAEIKNAMNVTYNWWGSANEATISQRIFDFDDWNSIILAMFSPFYVTEENFISYWWRPDNGQIGTEKPSELSIYDLTGRMHQSTRLVLNRERWHEFPFYQKPFRPYRIRKDLTIMPGATLTIEKGVEIHVWPNVRILVLGNLKAEGTYWEPIRFKPINVTEYMEQRGDSNSLITNNNISVECMNGSDALCRLKVKRQANWAGQDAIYHQFPSLNRNDPYYQSFEVRLNSTVPKVGFLEFFNITTGQWIPSCDREFTLRNAQVVCRELGFGDRNVYEWLTPRWDYNPKINILKTYVMPRQCSGTESRLDQCAVRLTDNLNKWQCVDSEHFNFIHCGEQTILNNNYIGNWGGITIGHDTVDYGLITTNTEESILRNVEIVGAGLVHNETTDVAALLTVRRNPVFDHVNITNSSMHGLQILCPHGDVIINKLNVTHNRGRGLSFWLSNSQGTRGTSTVVHGDMNIIPYNAPGLLDICAAQKYFKLKNRIIIYYKYDSNSVDCVKIVSSSKQNIAFRFLLVNLYDNSGNKFGRLDSITLYNDLQFTQIIHRFTSQTTDWSVNIQAESLLAIHVSANAANGVYGFIAEIAITPKSTQTKLVDEVLIRHSRIDKNDRGAITYRNTGDIGPNLAIINCRIQKNGYHLYGNISTANHAVRLHFHNTMIAHLRNNLLMHNNGGLEMTALTTSPIARLTVVIRECAFMHNSNGAVLAFLGNGNQKLWMFNNIIRNNYASYHDTILLKGINGNLTHNLIVNNTGLHNLDLQANLPTSADSYYLYKNWFYDNIAFGHGYQYQEQYGYQPDHLRNLFKSKFKRDILIKKGVSFDWWSHVGMDSIRYPSTIFTGISSGMYRGNVFNNPKNSYELVTGKAISMEGRAVDAVENYWGYPGTVSVASGKIRDYHDYEYLIRVDYTPVIESNTSLIEGDCPAGWFQLGTDEFKSCFIYI
;
A
#
# COMPACT_ATOMS: atom_id res chain seq x y z
N MET A 1 -13.70 31.84 -16.09
CA MET A 1 -13.98 30.44 -15.72
C MET A 1 -13.92 30.32 -14.21
N LEU A 2 -14.97 29.78 -13.58
CA LEU A 2 -15.09 29.77 -12.12
C LEU A 2 -14.61 28.42 -11.57
N LYS A 3 -13.52 28.44 -10.80
CA LYS A 3 -13.02 27.25 -10.08
C LYS A 3 -13.06 27.51 -8.58
N MET A 4 -13.82 26.70 -7.86
CA MET A 4 -13.84 26.65 -6.41
C MET A 4 -13.10 25.38 -5.98
N ASP A 5 -11.99 25.51 -5.25
CA ASP A 5 -11.20 24.36 -4.79
C ASP A 5 -10.90 24.47 -3.29
N ILE A 6 -11.92 24.20 -2.49
CA ILE A 6 -11.84 24.34 -1.03
C ILE A 6 -11.50 22.99 -0.41
N LYS A 7 -10.24 22.80 0.01
CA LYS A 7 -9.74 21.52 0.58
C LYS A 7 -10.15 21.27 2.05
N SER A 8 -10.62 22.30 2.75
CA SER A 8 -11.01 22.25 4.17
C SER A 8 -12.48 22.60 4.36
N HIS A 9 -13.10 22.18 5.46
CA HIS A 9 -14.46 22.64 5.76
C HIS A 9 -14.42 24.13 6.16
N SER A 10 -15.02 25.00 5.34
CA SER A 10 -15.25 26.39 5.72
C SER A 10 -16.39 26.43 6.75
N LEU A 11 -16.22 27.23 7.81
CA LEU A 11 -17.10 27.37 8.99
C LEU A 11 -17.51 26.04 9.67
N ARG A 12 -17.73 26.11 10.98
CA ARG A 12 -18.12 24.93 11.79
C ARG A 12 -19.56 24.47 11.51
N GLU A 13 -20.38 25.33 10.93
CA GLU A 13 -21.80 25.10 10.61
C GLU A 13 -22.04 24.85 9.10
N LYS A 14 -23.30 25.03 8.63
CA LYS A 14 -23.67 24.90 7.20
C LYS A 14 -23.22 26.15 6.45
N VAL A 15 -22.28 26.01 5.53
CA VAL A 15 -21.92 27.09 4.60
C VAL A 15 -22.79 26.96 3.36
N LEU A 16 -23.60 27.99 3.10
CA LEU A 16 -24.33 28.13 1.85
C LEU A 16 -23.46 28.96 0.90
N ALA A 17 -22.60 28.29 0.13
CA ALA A 17 -22.00 28.90 -1.04
C ALA A 17 -23.08 28.91 -2.14
N TRP A 18 -23.33 30.06 -2.75
CA TRP A 18 -24.39 30.23 -3.76
C TRP A 18 -23.80 30.81 -5.03
N ILE A 19 -24.07 30.18 -6.18
CA ILE A 19 -23.76 30.69 -7.51
C ILE A 19 -25.08 30.82 -8.26
N GLY A 20 -25.53 32.05 -8.48
CA GLY A 20 -26.79 32.28 -9.18
C GLY A 20 -26.88 33.66 -9.81
N TYR A 21 -27.78 33.78 -10.77
CA TYR A 21 -28.01 34.99 -11.57
C TYR A 21 -26.79 35.40 -12.40
N ASN A 22 -26.09 34.43 -13.01
CA ASN A 22 -24.92 34.67 -13.86
C ASN A 22 -25.12 34.12 -15.28
N TYR A 23 -24.47 34.77 -16.26
CA TYR A 23 -24.39 34.30 -17.64
C TYR A 23 -22.97 33.84 -17.95
N PHE A 24 -22.79 32.54 -18.18
CA PHE A 24 -21.56 31.94 -18.68
C PHE A 24 -21.80 31.48 -20.12
N THR A 25 -21.71 32.40 -21.07
CA THR A 25 -22.01 32.14 -22.47
C THR A 25 -20.82 32.46 -23.38
N GLN A 26 -20.61 31.66 -24.42
CA GLN A 26 -19.63 31.91 -25.50
C GLN A 26 -18.17 32.02 -25.02
N ASN A 27 -17.82 31.37 -23.91
CA ASN A 27 -16.43 31.29 -23.47
C ASN A 27 -15.65 30.25 -24.27
N GLN A 28 -14.33 30.45 -24.40
CA GLN A 28 -13.44 29.62 -25.21
C GLN A 28 -12.22 29.15 -24.39
N PHE A 29 -11.59 28.05 -24.80
CA PHE A 29 -10.37 27.51 -24.17
C PHE A 29 -9.13 27.91 -25.00
N LEU A 30 -7.99 28.13 -24.34
CA LEU A 30 -6.78 28.74 -24.93
C LEU A 30 -6.09 27.88 -26.01
N HIS A 31 -6.23 26.55 -25.96
CA HIS A 31 -5.58 25.64 -26.90
C HIS A 31 -6.59 24.66 -27.52
N HIS A 32 -6.91 24.86 -28.79
CA HIS A 32 -7.63 23.90 -29.63
C HIS A 32 -6.67 22.79 -30.10
N GLU A 33 -6.32 21.83 -29.24
CA GLU A 33 -5.76 20.56 -29.74
C GLU A 33 -6.90 19.52 -29.86
N GLU A 34 -6.96 18.87 -31.03
CA GLU A 34 -8.14 18.19 -31.61
C GLU A 34 -8.56 16.86 -30.95
N ASP A 35 -7.92 16.43 -29.85
CA ASP A 35 -8.24 15.13 -29.24
C ASP A 35 -9.16 15.26 -28.01
N TYR A 36 -10.46 15.00 -28.18
CA TYR A 36 -11.39 14.78 -27.06
C TYR A 36 -10.93 13.56 -26.23
N VAL A 37 -10.70 13.75 -24.92
CA VAL A 37 -10.34 12.67 -23.98
C VAL A 37 -11.57 12.36 -23.13
N ASP A 38 -12.28 11.28 -23.45
CA ASP A 38 -13.60 10.93 -22.90
C ASP A 38 -13.72 10.84 -21.36
N ASN A 39 -12.62 10.82 -20.60
CA ASN A 39 -12.65 10.49 -19.16
C ASN A 39 -11.86 11.47 -18.28
N TRP A 40 -11.60 12.70 -18.76
CA TRP A 40 -10.96 13.74 -17.95
C TRP A 40 -11.45 15.15 -18.33
N PRO A 41 -11.98 15.94 -17.38
CA PRO A 41 -12.42 17.28 -17.70
C PRO A 41 -11.22 18.22 -17.91
N ARG A 42 -10.94 18.61 -19.16
CA ARG A 42 -9.89 19.58 -19.48
C ARG A 42 -10.40 21.02 -19.40
N SER A 43 -11.67 21.22 -19.75
CA SER A 43 -12.32 22.52 -19.82
C SER A 43 -13.72 22.48 -19.22
N PHE A 44 -14.07 23.49 -18.42
CA PHE A 44 -15.36 23.55 -17.71
C PHE A 44 -15.75 24.97 -17.33
N ALA A 45 -17.02 25.39 -17.48
CA ALA A 45 -17.54 26.72 -17.06
C ALA A 45 -17.43 26.97 -15.55
N ILE A 46 -17.96 26.03 -14.78
CA ILE A 46 -18.00 26.04 -13.31
C ILE A 46 -17.45 24.71 -12.80
N GLY A 47 -16.44 24.75 -11.94
CA GLY A 47 -15.89 23.56 -11.32
C GLY A 47 -15.79 23.71 -9.81
N ILE A 48 -16.44 22.81 -9.08
CA ILE A 48 -16.47 22.84 -7.62
C ILE A 48 -15.77 21.59 -7.11
N PHE A 49 -14.66 21.79 -6.41
CA PHE A 49 -13.73 20.76 -5.99
C PHE A 49 -13.46 20.85 -4.48
N GLY A 50 -13.04 19.72 -3.91
CA GLY A 50 -12.56 19.63 -2.54
C GLY A 50 -13.63 19.07 -1.59
N ALA A 51 -13.84 19.77 -0.48
CA ALA A 51 -14.62 19.30 0.67
C ALA A 51 -15.91 20.11 0.91
N GLN A 52 -16.19 21.16 0.14
CA GLN A 52 -17.35 22.03 0.36
C GLN A 52 -18.24 22.09 -0.88
N VAL A 53 -19.54 21.84 -0.71
CA VAL A 53 -20.56 21.94 -1.76
C VAL A 53 -21.03 23.40 -1.90
N ALA A 54 -21.44 23.79 -3.11
CA ALA A 54 -22.14 25.04 -3.40
C ALA A 54 -23.48 24.76 -4.10
N ASP A 55 -24.46 25.62 -3.89
CA ASP A 55 -25.75 25.59 -4.61
C ASP A 55 -25.62 26.44 -5.88
N VAL A 56 -25.95 25.87 -7.04
CA VAL A 56 -25.80 26.52 -8.35
C VAL A 56 -27.18 26.63 -9.00
N HIS A 57 -27.87 27.75 -8.87
CA HIS A 57 -29.23 27.92 -9.43
C HIS A 57 -29.37 29.24 -10.18
N PHE A 58 -30.30 29.31 -11.14
CA PHE A 58 -30.62 30.53 -11.89
C PHE A 58 -29.43 31.07 -12.71
N ASN A 59 -28.68 30.19 -13.35
CA ASN A 59 -27.58 30.54 -14.25
C ASN A 59 -27.88 30.14 -15.69
N ARG A 60 -27.28 30.89 -16.61
CA ARG A 60 -27.32 30.64 -18.04
C ARG A 60 -25.96 30.07 -18.48
N LEU A 61 -25.94 28.81 -18.89
CA LEU A 61 -24.73 28.06 -19.26
C LEU A 61 -24.80 27.67 -20.74
N TRP A 62 -23.92 28.23 -21.57
CA TRP A 62 -23.84 27.88 -22.99
C TRP A 62 -22.46 28.19 -23.60
N ASN A 63 -21.58 27.19 -23.59
CA ASN A 63 -20.19 27.26 -24.02
C ASN A 63 -19.84 26.04 -24.89
N THR A 64 -20.14 26.10 -26.18
CA THR A 64 -20.00 24.98 -27.13
C THR A 64 -18.58 24.44 -27.28
N LEU A 65 -17.56 25.23 -26.96
CA LEU A 65 -16.15 24.86 -27.06
C LEU A 65 -15.58 24.24 -25.78
N PHE A 66 -16.36 24.15 -24.70
CA PHE A 66 -15.96 23.42 -23.51
C PHE A 66 -16.48 21.99 -23.51
N ASP A 67 -15.66 21.10 -22.96
CA ASP A 67 -16.01 19.69 -22.76
C ASP A 67 -17.23 19.60 -21.80
N PHE A 68 -17.21 20.38 -20.71
CA PHE A 68 -18.28 20.41 -19.69
C PHE A 68 -18.72 21.83 -19.34
N GLU A 69 -19.96 21.98 -18.87
CA GLU A 69 -20.46 23.24 -18.28
C GLU A 69 -20.23 23.25 -16.77
N LEU A 70 -20.52 22.14 -16.09
CA LEU A 70 -20.38 22.00 -14.64
C LEU A 70 -19.59 20.75 -14.28
N ILE A 71 -18.73 20.86 -13.26
CA ILE A 71 -18.09 19.73 -12.59
C ILE A 71 -18.44 19.74 -11.09
N SER A 72 -19.03 18.65 -10.60
CA SER A 72 -19.31 18.42 -9.17
C SER A 72 -18.21 17.61 -8.48
N GLY A 73 -16.95 18.07 -8.59
CA GLY A 73 -15.73 17.39 -8.11
C GLY A 73 -15.52 17.36 -6.59
N VAL A 74 -16.60 17.34 -5.80
CA VAL A 74 -16.57 17.28 -4.33
C VAL A 74 -16.67 15.82 -3.88
N LYS A 75 -15.90 15.43 -2.85
CA LYS A 75 -15.98 14.09 -2.26
C LYS A 75 -17.33 13.83 -1.60
N PHE A 76 -18.05 12.80 -2.05
CA PHE A 76 -19.29 12.37 -1.42
C PHE A 76 -19.05 11.48 -0.18
N ALA A 77 -20.04 11.39 0.70
CA ALA A 77 -20.02 10.50 1.87
C ALA A 77 -21.06 9.38 1.74
N GLU A 78 -22.29 9.74 1.36
CA GLU A 78 -23.39 8.82 1.08
C GLU A 78 -23.94 9.10 -0.31
N ILE A 79 -24.47 8.08 -0.99
CA ILE A 79 -25.03 8.20 -2.35
C ILE A 79 -26.22 9.15 -2.41
N LYS A 80 -26.94 9.32 -1.31
CA LYS A 80 -28.07 10.25 -1.21
C LYS A 80 -27.65 11.72 -1.16
N ASN A 81 -26.37 11.98 -0.88
CA ASN A 81 -25.87 13.34 -0.87
C ASN A 81 -25.73 13.82 -2.32
N ALA A 82 -26.43 14.89 -2.66
CA ALA A 82 -26.40 15.49 -3.98
C ALA A 82 -26.15 16.99 -3.86
N MET A 83 -25.39 17.53 -4.80
CA MET A 83 -25.23 18.96 -4.98
C MET A 83 -26.46 19.51 -5.70
N ASN A 84 -27.01 20.62 -5.22
CA ASN A 84 -28.19 21.22 -5.82
C ASN A 84 -27.77 22.11 -7.00
N VAL A 85 -28.20 21.75 -8.21
CA VAL A 85 -27.87 22.42 -9.47
C VAL A 85 -29.15 22.70 -10.28
N THR A 86 -30.26 22.84 -9.58
CA THR A 86 -31.59 23.01 -10.17
C THR A 86 -31.79 24.42 -10.74
N TYR A 87 -32.80 24.58 -11.59
CA TYR A 87 -33.22 25.87 -12.15
C TYR A 87 -32.13 26.60 -12.95
N ASN A 88 -31.36 25.88 -13.76
CA ASN A 88 -30.41 26.48 -14.72
C ASN A 88 -30.87 26.27 -16.17
N TRP A 89 -30.41 27.15 -17.06
CA TRP A 89 -30.49 26.96 -18.51
C TRP A 89 -29.16 26.42 -19.04
N TRP A 90 -29.19 25.26 -19.70
CA TRP A 90 -28.01 24.56 -20.22
C TRP A 90 -27.82 24.72 -21.75
N GLY A 91 -28.66 25.56 -22.36
CA GLY A 91 -28.69 25.84 -23.80
C GLY A 91 -29.27 24.76 -24.70
N SER A 92 -29.70 23.63 -24.11
CA SER A 92 -30.52 22.62 -24.77
C SER A 92 -31.63 22.19 -23.83
N ALA A 93 -32.80 21.86 -24.39
CA ALA A 93 -33.92 21.27 -23.67
C ALA A 93 -33.82 19.74 -23.55
N ASN A 94 -32.89 19.10 -24.26
CA ASN A 94 -32.75 17.65 -24.29
C ASN A 94 -31.92 17.16 -23.09
N GLU A 95 -32.55 16.41 -22.19
CA GLU A 95 -31.98 15.83 -20.97
C GLU A 95 -30.66 15.09 -21.23
N ALA A 96 -30.57 14.27 -22.29
CA ALA A 96 -29.37 13.51 -22.61
C ALA A 96 -28.18 14.40 -23.02
N THR A 97 -28.47 15.55 -23.65
CA THR A 97 -27.41 16.52 -23.97
C THR A 97 -26.97 17.31 -22.75
N ILE A 98 -27.87 17.53 -21.79
CA ILE A 98 -27.55 18.22 -20.53
C ILE A 98 -26.65 17.32 -19.69
N SER A 99 -27.04 16.05 -19.50
CA SER A 99 -26.26 15.09 -18.71
C SER A 99 -24.86 14.84 -19.29
N GLN A 100 -24.70 14.86 -20.62
CA GLN A 100 -23.38 14.75 -21.25
C GLN A 100 -22.46 15.96 -20.98
N ARG A 101 -23.03 17.13 -20.65
CA ARG A 101 -22.29 18.37 -20.39
C ARG A 101 -22.09 18.65 -18.90
N ILE A 102 -22.62 17.81 -18.03
CA ILE A 102 -22.39 17.85 -16.59
C ILE A 102 -21.45 16.70 -16.25
N PHE A 103 -20.39 16.98 -15.49
CA PHE A 103 -19.49 15.97 -14.98
C PHE A 103 -19.82 15.66 -13.52
N ASP A 104 -20.39 14.49 -13.25
CA ASP A 104 -20.87 14.12 -11.92
C ASP A 104 -20.60 12.66 -11.49
N PHE A 105 -21.34 12.19 -10.48
CA PHE A 105 -21.23 10.82 -9.95
C PHE A 105 -21.42 9.73 -11.02
N ASP A 106 -22.23 9.97 -12.05
CA ASP A 106 -22.46 8.99 -13.12
C ASP A 106 -21.28 8.91 -14.11
N ASP A 107 -20.39 9.92 -14.12
CA ASP A 107 -19.10 9.88 -14.81
C ASP A 107 -18.02 9.25 -13.92
N TRP A 108 -17.86 9.82 -12.72
CA TRP A 108 -16.90 9.37 -11.71
C TRP A 108 -17.62 9.08 -10.39
N ASN A 109 -17.74 7.80 -10.03
CA ASN A 109 -18.38 7.37 -8.78
C ASN A 109 -17.53 7.67 -7.52
N SER A 110 -16.60 8.63 -7.59
CA SER A 110 -15.82 9.20 -6.48
C SER A 110 -16.29 10.60 -6.07
N ILE A 111 -17.09 11.26 -6.91
CA ILE A 111 -17.55 12.64 -6.71
C ILE A 111 -19.05 12.67 -6.35
N ILE A 112 -19.61 13.84 -6.09
CA ILE A 112 -21.00 13.98 -5.67
C ILE A 112 -21.95 14.07 -6.88
N LEU A 113 -23.16 13.54 -6.75
CA LEU A 113 -24.21 13.64 -7.77
C LEU A 113 -24.62 15.10 -7.96
N ALA A 114 -24.79 15.54 -9.21
CA ALA A 114 -25.29 16.87 -9.54
C ALA A 114 -26.79 16.79 -9.85
N MET A 115 -27.63 17.27 -8.93
CA MET A 115 -29.08 17.29 -9.14
C MET A 115 -29.46 18.50 -9.99
N PHE A 116 -29.54 18.31 -11.31
CA PHE A 116 -29.90 19.39 -12.25
C PHE A 116 -31.40 19.48 -12.56
N SER A 117 -32.18 18.45 -12.22
CA SER A 117 -33.63 18.41 -12.40
C SER A 117 -34.34 18.97 -11.15
N PRO A 118 -35.25 19.97 -11.28
CA PRO A 118 -35.77 20.59 -12.50
C PRO A 118 -34.83 21.61 -13.18
N PHE A 119 -34.93 21.78 -14.51
CA PHE A 119 -34.14 22.73 -15.31
C PHE A 119 -35.03 23.60 -16.23
N TYR A 120 -34.53 24.74 -16.72
CA TYR A 120 -35.30 25.58 -17.66
C TYR A 120 -35.23 25.02 -19.08
N VAL A 121 -36.33 25.11 -19.83
CA VAL A 121 -36.45 24.63 -21.23
C VAL A 121 -36.20 25.75 -22.24
N THR A 122 -36.47 26.99 -21.81
CA THR A 122 -36.31 28.20 -22.62
C THR A 122 -35.12 29.02 -22.14
N GLU A 123 -34.57 29.81 -23.05
CA GLU A 123 -33.52 30.77 -22.73
C GLU A 123 -34.10 31.90 -21.86
N GLU A 124 -33.78 31.88 -20.57
CA GLU A 124 -34.31 32.82 -19.58
C GLU A 124 -33.38 34.02 -19.31
N ASN A 125 -33.99 35.16 -18.96
CA ASN A 125 -33.30 36.40 -18.63
C ASN A 125 -33.09 36.56 -17.11
N PHE A 126 -32.33 35.66 -16.49
CA PHE A 126 -32.11 35.64 -15.03
C PHE A 126 -31.64 36.98 -14.43
N ILE A 127 -30.84 37.78 -15.15
CA ILE A 127 -30.29 39.06 -14.65
C ILE A 127 -31.32 40.20 -14.72
N SER A 128 -32.43 40.03 -15.44
CA SER A 128 -33.45 41.07 -15.57
C SER A 128 -34.18 41.28 -14.24
N TYR A 129 -34.22 42.54 -13.78
CA TYR A 129 -34.89 42.93 -12.53
C TYR A 129 -36.38 42.51 -12.47
N TRP A 130 -37.05 42.42 -13.62
CA TRP A 130 -38.47 42.06 -13.72
C TRP A 130 -38.72 40.56 -13.87
N TRP A 131 -37.65 39.77 -14.01
CA TRP A 131 -37.78 38.33 -14.21
C TRP A 131 -38.07 37.62 -12.89
N ARG A 132 -39.00 36.67 -12.92
CA ARG A 132 -39.37 35.82 -11.79
C ARG A 132 -39.22 34.35 -12.18
N PRO A 133 -38.85 33.46 -11.24
CA PRO A 133 -38.71 32.03 -11.52
C PRO A 133 -39.94 31.38 -12.17
N ASP A 134 -41.15 31.87 -11.84
CA ASP A 134 -42.43 31.38 -12.36
C ASP A 134 -42.65 31.69 -13.85
N ASN A 135 -41.87 32.62 -14.43
CA ASN A 135 -42.05 33.04 -15.82
C ASN A 135 -41.47 32.03 -16.82
N GLY A 136 -40.50 31.20 -16.39
CA GLY A 136 -39.79 30.27 -17.26
C GLY A 136 -40.44 28.88 -17.32
N GLN A 137 -40.31 28.20 -18.46
CA GLN A 137 -40.79 26.83 -18.60
C GLN A 137 -39.81 25.84 -18.00
N ILE A 138 -40.32 24.91 -17.17
CA ILE A 138 -39.51 23.95 -16.43
C ILE A 138 -39.65 22.56 -17.04
N GLY A 139 -38.51 21.90 -17.27
CA GLY A 139 -38.37 20.50 -17.63
C GLY A 139 -37.95 19.66 -16.42
N THR A 140 -38.33 18.39 -16.43
CA THR A 140 -37.93 17.42 -15.40
C THR A 140 -37.33 16.20 -16.07
N GLU A 141 -36.17 15.78 -15.59
CA GLU A 141 -35.49 14.57 -16.04
C GLU A 141 -36.34 13.31 -15.85
N LYS A 142 -36.36 12.44 -16.86
CA LYS A 142 -36.84 11.07 -16.73
C LYS A 142 -35.63 10.13 -16.67
N PRO A 143 -35.62 9.14 -15.75
CA PRO A 143 -34.55 8.15 -15.71
C PRO A 143 -34.46 7.42 -17.07
N SER A 144 -33.32 7.55 -17.75
CA SER A 144 -33.08 6.85 -19.02
C SER A 144 -32.75 5.38 -18.76
N GLU A 145 -33.27 4.47 -19.59
CA GLU A 145 -32.93 3.05 -19.53
C GLU A 145 -31.53 2.83 -20.11
N LEU A 146 -30.74 1.98 -19.45
CA LEU A 146 -29.41 1.63 -19.91
C LEU A 146 -29.48 0.79 -21.19
N SER A 147 -28.63 1.13 -22.17
CA SER A 147 -28.39 0.27 -23.30
C SER A 147 -27.77 -1.04 -22.82
N ILE A 148 -28.30 -2.18 -23.29
CA ILE A 148 -27.77 -3.52 -22.93
C ILE A 148 -26.29 -3.66 -23.32
N TYR A 149 -25.82 -2.92 -24.33
CA TYR A 149 -24.46 -3.01 -24.86
C TYR A 149 -23.47 -1.98 -24.30
N ASP A 150 -23.97 -0.89 -23.71
CA ASP A 150 -23.16 0.18 -23.12
C ASP A 150 -23.70 0.48 -21.72
N LEU A 151 -23.03 -0.10 -20.71
CA LEU A 151 -23.42 0.01 -19.32
C LEU A 151 -22.69 1.20 -18.70
N THR A 152 -23.39 2.31 -18.46
CA THR A 152 -22.82 3.54 -17.89
C THR A 152 -23.72 4.14 -16.82
N GLY A 153 -23.18 4.79 -15.80
CA GLY A 153 -23.96 5.45 -14.76
C GLY A 153 -24.61 4.46 -13.78
N ARG A 154 -25.80 4.78 -13.29
CA ARG A 154 -26.51 4.01 -12.25
C ARG A 154 -27.46 2.96 -12.81
N MET A 155 -27.25 1.70 -12.43
CA MET A 155 -28.12 0.58 -12.77
C MET A 155 -29.11 0.30 -11.63
N HIS A 156 -30.39 0.59 -11.87
CA HIS A 156 -31.48 0.36 -10.91
C HIS A 156 -32.21 -0.98 -11.09
N GLN A 157 -32.25 -1.53 -12.29
CA GLN A 157 -32.91 -2.80 -12.60
C GLN A 157 -31.88 -3.93 -12.68
N SER A 158 -32.30 -5.15 -12.31
CA SER A 158 -31.43 -6.34 -12.44
C SER A 158 -31.27 -6.71 -13.91
N THR A 159 -30.02 -6.91 -14.34
CA THR A 159 -29.69 -7.20 -15.74
C THR A 159 -28.88 -8.48 -15.85
N ARG A 160 -29.00 -9.16 -17.00
CA ARG A 160 -28.30 -10.40 -17.31
C ARG A 160 -27.51 -10.23 -18.59
N LEU A 161 -26.19 -10.39 -18.50
CA LEU A 161 -25.28 -10.37 -19.64
C LEU A 161 -25.11 -11.81 -20.15
N VAL A 162 -25.49 -12.02 -21.40
CA VAL A 162 -25.50 -13.32 -22.07
C VAL A 162 -24.54 -13.28 -23.24
N LEU A 163 -23.87 -14.40 -23.51
CA LEU A 163 -23.01 -14.49 -24.67
C LEU A 163 -23.84 -14.45 -25.97
N ASN A 164 -23.79 -13.34 -26.71
CA ASN A 164 -24.58 -13.18 -27.91
C ASN A 164 -23.98 -13.99 -29.08
N ARG A 165 -24.49 -15.21 -29.31
CA ARG A 165 -24.15 -16.10 -30.44
C ARG A 165 -25.32 -16.21 -31.44
N GLU A 166 -25.95 -15.10 -31.80
CA GLU A 166 -27.02 -15.09 -32.81
C GLU A 166 -26.54 -15.70 -34.14
N ARG A 167 -27.21 -16.77 -34.58
CA ARG A 167 -27.06 -17.31 -35.95
C ARG A 167 -27.76 -16.37 -36.91
N TRP A 168 -27.06 -15.86 -37.92
CA TRP A 168 -27.69 -15.10 -38.98
C TRP A 168 -28.65 -15.99 -39.77
N HIS A 169 -29.79 -15.42 -40.19
CA HIS A 169 -30.82 -16.11 -40.98
C HIS A 169 -30.44 -16.24 -42.47
N GLU A 170 -29.44 -15.50 -42.95
CA GLU A 170 -28.98 -15.57 -44.34
C GLU A 170 -27.91 -16.65 -44.52
N PHE A 171 -28.12 -17.51 -45.51
CA PHE A 171 -27.24 -18.62 -45.87
C PHE A 171 -25.94 -18.11 -46.51
N PRO A 172 -24.77 -18.70 -46.23
CA PRO A 172 -24.48 -19.80 -45.29
C PRO A 172 -24.55 -19.29 -43.85
N PHE A 173 -25.07 -20.09 -42.91
CA PHE A 173 -25.24 -19.69 -41.50
C PHE A 173 -23.92 -19.26 -40.85
N TYR A 174 -23.55 -17.99 -40.96
CA TYR A 174 -22.45 -17.40 -40.22
C TYR A 174 -22.96 -16.97 -38.84
N GLN A 175 -22.19 -17.23 -37.79
CA GLN A 175 -22.45 -16.63 -36.49
C GLN A 175 -22.17 -15.13 -36.61
N LYS A 176 -23.05 -14.29 -36.05
CA LYS A 176 -22.75 -12.85 -35.91
C LYS A 176 -21.38 -12.70 -35.24
N PRO A 177 -20.51 -11.79 -35.69
CA PRO A 177 -19.23 -11.56 -35.02
C PRO A 177 -19.48 -11.25 -33.55
N PHE A 178 -18.77 -11.97 -32.68
CA PHE A 178 -18.84 -11.81 -31.24
C PHE A 178 -18.54 -10.34 -30.88
N ARG A 179 -19.51 -9.66 -30.26
CA ARG A 179 -19.35 -8.27 -29.78
C ARG A 179 -19.23 -8.26 -28.26
N PRO A 180 -18.10 -7.79 -27.70
CA PRO A 180 -17.94 -7.67 -26.25
C PRO A 180 -18.85 -6.57 -25.68
N TYR A 181 -19.21 -6.69 -24.40
CA TYR A 181 -19.89 -5.62 -23.67
C TYR A 181 -18.91 -4.51 -23.33
N ARG A 182 -19.38 -3.25 -23.36
CA ARG A 182 -18.53 -2.08 -23.14
C ARG A 182 -18.99 -1.28 -21.93
N ILE A 183 -18.01 -0.72 -21.21
CA ILE A 183 -18.22 0.21 -20.10
C ILE A 183 -17.35 1.44 -20.38
N ARG A 184 -17.98 2.53 -20.84
CA ARG A 184 -17.29 3.78 -21.22
C ARG A 184 -17.07 4.75 -20.07
N LYS A 185 -18.02 4.79 -19.13
CA LYS A 185 -18.04 5.63 -17.93
C LYS A 185 -18.27 4.76 -16.70
N ASP A 186 -18.11 5.32 -15.51
CA ASP A 186 -18.28 4.55 -14.27
C ASP A 186 -19.65 3.88 -14.19
N LEU A 187 -19.65 2.61 -13.78
CA LEU A 187 -20.87 1.82 -13.61
C LEU A 187 -21.13 1.64 -12.13
N THR A 188 -22.32 2.03 -11.66
CA THR A 188 -22.77 1.82 -10.29
C THR A 188 -23.99 0.91 -10.25
N ILE A 189 -23.85 -0.29 -9.67
CA ILE A 189 -24.96 -1.21 -9.42
C ILE A 189 -25.64 -0.78 -8.13
N MET A 190 -26.87 -0.26 -8.23
CA MET A 190 -27.60 0.29 -7.09
C MET A 190 -28.10 -0.81 -6.13
N PRO A 191 -28.37 -0.48 -4.86
CA PRO A 191 -28.95 -1.42 -3.90
C PRO A 191 -30.26 -2.03 -4.43
N GLY A 192 -30.42 -3.35 -4.30
CA GLY A 192 -31.58 -4.09 -4.80
C GLY A 192 -31.47 -4.56 -6.26
N ALA A 193 -30.50 -4.05 -7.03
CA ALA A 193 -30.21 -4.54 -8.37
C ALA A 193 -29.13 -5.63 -8.34
N THR A 194 -29.25 -6.62 -9.24
CA THR A 194 -28.24 -7.68 -9.42
C THR A 194 -27.74 -7.69 -10.85
N LEU A 195 -26.42 -7.63 -11.03
CA LEU A 195 -25.76 -7.87 -12.32
C LEU A 195 -25.36 -9.35 -12.39
N THR A 196 -25.98 -10.09 -13.32
CA THR A 196 -25.66 -11.50 -13.57
C THR A 196 -24.86 -11.63 -14.86
N ILE A 197 -23.68 -12.23 -14.80
CA ILE A 197 -22.79 -12.41 -15.95
C ILE A 197 -22.63 -13.90 -16.22
N GLU A 198 -23.01 -14.32 -17.42
CA GLU A 198 -22.85 -15.71 -17.84
C GLU A 198 -21.43 -16.08 -18.24
N LYS A 199 -21.15 -17.38 -18.24
CA LYS A 199 -19.89 -17.96 -18.70
C LYS A 199 -19.52 -17.50 -20.12
N GLY A 200 -18.22 -17.29 -20.36
CA GLY A 200 -17.67 -16.90 -21.65
C GLY A 200 -17.93 -15.45 -22.07
N VAL A 201 -18.61 -14.64 -21.26
CA VAL A 201 -18.81 -13.21 -21.53
C VAL A 201 -17.50 -12.43 -21.33
N GLU A 202 -17.17 -11.57 -22.30
CA GLU A 202 -16.07 -10.62 -22.20
C GLU A 202 -16.61 -9.19 -22.07
N ILE A 203 -16.03 -8.43 -21.13
CA ILE A 203 -16.38 -7.05 -20.82
C ILE A 203 -15.12 -6.19 -20.99
N HIS A 204 -15.22 -5.21 -21.88
CA HIS A 204 -14.15 -4.25 -22.16
C HIS A 204 -14.43 -2.93 -21.46
N VAL A 205 -13.49 -2.51 -20.62
CA VAL A 205 -13.61 -1.33 -19.76
C VAL A 205 -12.67 -0.24 -20.25
N TRP A 206 -13.16 0.99 -20.28
CA TRP A 206 -12.37 2.15 -20.66
C TRP A 206 -11.31 2.52 -19.59
N PRO A 207 -10.24 3.24 -19.98
CA PRO A 207 -9.21 3.69 -19.04
C PRO A 207 -9.81 4.59 -17.96
N ASN A 208 -9.27 4.53 -16.73
CA ASN A 208 -9.74 5.30 -15.57
C ASN A 208 -11.18 5.03 -15.09
N VAL A 209 -11.89 4.05 -15.68
CA VAL A 209 -13.29 3.73 -15.33
C VAL A 209 -13.38 2.67 -14.25
N ARG A 210 -14.27 2.86 -13.27
CA ARG A 210 -14.49 1.96 -12.13
C ARG A 210 -15.90 1.36 -12.14
N ILE A 211 -16.00 0.10 -11.71
CA ILE A 211 -17.27 -0.58 -11.45
C ILE A 211 -17.51 -0.59 -9.93
N LEU A 212 -18.58 0.06 -9.47
CA LEU A 212 -19.02 0.11 -8.08
C LEU A 212 -20.25 -0.77 -7.87
N VAL A 213 -20.17 -1.74 -6.98
CA VAL A 213 -21.23 -2.70 -6.68
C VAL A 213 -21.80 -2.43 -5.29
N LEU A 214 -22.98 -1.82 -5.24
CA LEU A 214 -23.77 -1.60 -4.02
C LEU A 214 -24.94 -2.59 -3.90
N GLY A 215 -25.43 -3.11 -5.03
CA GLY A 215 -26.34 -4.25 -5.12
C GLY A 215 -25.59 -5.58 -5.09
N ASN A 216 -25.90 -6.53 -5.98
CA ASN A 216 -25.20 -7.83 -6.04
C ASN A 216 -24.50 -8.03 -7.40
N LEU A 217 -23.33 -8.67 -7.38
CA LEU A 217 -22.61 -9.08 -8.59
C LEU A 217 -22.42 -10.60 -8.62
N LYS A 218 -23.06 -11.26 -9.57
CA LYS A 218 -22.97 -12.71 -9.76
C LYS A 218 -22.25 -13.03 -11.07
N ALA A 219 -20.99 -13.41 -10.97
CA ALA A 219 -20.14 -13.82 -12.09
C ALA A 219 -19.78 -15.31 -11.95
N GLU A 220 -20.49 -16.15 -12.68
CA GLU A 220 -20.33 -17.60 -12.65
C GLU A 220 -19.79 -18.12 -13.99
N GLY A 221 -18.46 -18.06 -14.12
CA GLY A 221 -17.73 -18.65 -15.25
C GLY A 221 -17.48 -20.15 -15.06
N THR A 222 -17.03 -20.80 -16.14
CA THR A 222 -16.48 -22.16 -16.08
C THR A 222 -14.99 -22.13 -16.39
N TYR A 223 -14.26 -23.19 -16.06
CA TYR A 223 -12.82 -23.29 -16.37
C TYR A 223 -12.51 -23.11 -17.87
N TRP A 224 -13.40 -23.61 -18.74
CA TRP A 224 -13.24 -23.54 -20.21
C TRP A 224 -13.79 -22.25 -20.82
N GLU A 225 -14.82 -21.67 -20.21
CA GLU A 225 -15.45 -20.41 -20.62
C GLU A 225 -15.42 -19.43 -19.43
N PRO A 226 -14.22 -18.89 -19.07
CA PRO A 226 -14.10 -17.93 -17.98
C PRO A 226 -14.73 -16.57 -18.36
N ILE A 227 -15.13 -15.81 -17.35
CA ILE A 227 -15.59 -14.43 -17.52
C ILE A 227 -14.37 -13.51 -17.51
N ARG A 228 -14.29 -12.56 -18.44
CA ARG A 228 -13.10 -11.73 -18.61
C ARG A 228 -13.41 -10.24 -18.55
N PHE A 229 -12.78 -9.55 -17.61
CA PHE A 229 -12.70 -8.10 -17.56
C PHE A 229 -11.35 -7.66 -18.12
N LYS A 230 -11.38 -6.94 -19.25
CA LYS A 230 -10.19 -6.48 -19.96
C LYS A 230 -10.28 -4.97 -20.23
N PRO A 231 -9.14 -4.28 -20.35
CA PRO A 231 -9.10 -2.94 -20.92
C PRO A 231 -9.45 -2.98 -22.42
N ILE A 232 -9.92 -1.86 -22.95
CA ILE A 232 -10.22 -1.72 -24.38
C ILE A 232 -8.97 -1.91 -25.26
N ASN A 233 -9.16 -2.54 -26.41
CA ASN A 233 -8.11 -2.78 -27.41
C ASN A 233 -7.92 -1.52 -28.28
N VAL A 234 -6.69 -1.26 -28.74
CA VAL A 234 -6.38 -0.10 -29.59
C VAL A 234 -7.17 -0.10 -30.89
N THR A 235 -7.33 -1.26 -31.54
CA THR A 235 -8.11 -1.38 -32.78
C THR A 235 -9.59 -1.06 -32.54
N GLU A 236 -10.17 -1.59 -31.46
CA GLU A 236 -11.56 -1.34 -31.08
C GLU A 236 -11.81 0.12 -30.72
N TYR A 237 -10.83 0.78 -30.10
CA TYR A 237 -10.88 2.20 -29.80
C TYR A 237 -10.88 3.06 -31.07
N MET A 238 -10.04 2.73 -32.06
CA MET A 238 -9.99 3.44 -33.35
C MET A 238 -11.29 3.25 -34.15
N GLU A 239 -11.85 2.04 -34.16
CA GLU A 239 -13.15 1.77 -34.79
C GLU A 239 -14.26 2.68 -34.23
N GLN A 240 -14.25 2.97 -32.93
CA GLN A 240 -15.26 3.84 -32.30
C GLN A 240 -15.14 5.31 -32.71
N ARG A 241 -13.93 5.79 -33.02
CA ARG A 241 -13.73 7.18 -33.47
C ARG A 241 -14.13 7.40 -34.94
N GLY A 242 -14.55 6.35 -35.65
CA GLY A 242 -15.01 6.45 -37.04
C GLY A 242 -13.87 6.52 -38.05
N ASP A 243 -12.64 6.21 -37.66
CA ASP A 243 -11.49 6.07 -38.57
C ASP A 243 -11.56 4.74 -39.33
N SER A 244 -12.51 4.65 -40.25
CA SER A 244 -12.77 3.48 -41.10
C SER A 244 -11.73 3.29 -42.22
N ASN A 245 -10.44 3.55 -41.95
CA ASN A 245 -9.35 3.39 -42.91
C ASN A 245 -8.15 2.62 -42.32
N SER A 246 -8.39 1.54 -41.58
CA SER A 246 -7.33 0.57 -41.27
C SER A 246 -7.82 -0.87 -41.33
N LEU A 247 -8.16 -1.32 -42.54
CA LEU A 247 -8.00 -2.74 -42.89
C LEU A 247 -6.51 -3.06 -42.85
N ILE A 248 -5.98 -3.43 -41.68
CA ILE A 248 -4.62 -3.98 -41.57
C ILE A 248 -4.69 -5.42 -42.06
N THR A 249 -4.35 -5.60 -43.33
CA THR A 249 -3.88 -6.88 -43.85
C THR A 249 -2.66 -7.31 -43.05
N ASN A 250 -2.74 -8.49 -42.42
CA ASN A 250 -1.59 -9.24 -41.94
C ASN A 250 -0.61 -9.43 -43.10
N ASN A 251 0.43 -8.60 -43.16
CA ASN A 251 1.68 -8.90 -43.83
C ASN A 251 2.77 -8.00 -43.23
N ASN A 252 3.92 -8.61 -42.97
CA ASN A 252 5.15 -8.00 -42.46
C ASN A 252 5.41 -6.58 -43.01
N ILE A 253 5.05 -5.56 -42.26
CA ILE A 253 5.60 -4.22 -42.45
C ILE A 253 6.64 -4.02 -41.35
N SER A 254 7.88 -4.38 -41.70
CA SER A 254 9.04 -3.67 -41.22
C SER A 254 8.83 -2.19 -41.53
N VAL A 255 8.71 -1.37 -40.48
CA VAL A 255 8.80 0.09 -40.60
C VAL A 255 10.26 0.41 -40.95
N GLU A 256 10.58 0.31 -42.24
CA GLU A 256 11.79 0.92 -42.78
C GLU A 256 11.57 2.43 -42.80
N CYS A 257 12.24 3.11 -41.88
CA CYS A 257 12.45 4.55 -41.93
C CYS A 257 13.26 4.87 -43.20
N MET A 258 12.59 5.09 -44.33
CA MET A 258 13.23 5.50 -45.57
C MET A 258 13.73 6.95 -45.45
N ASN A 259 15.04 7.07 -45.62
CA ASN A 259 15.87 8.27 -45.72
C ASN A 259 15.18 9.45 -46.42
N GLY A 260 15.15 10.62 -45.77
CA GLY A 260 15.01 11.87 -46.52
C GLY A 260 14.20 13.02 -45.91
N SER A 261 13.95 13.10 -44.61
CA SER A 261 13.76 14.36 -43.85
C SER A 261 13.40 14.02 -42.41
N ASP A 262 14.35 14.24 -41.51
CA ASP A 262 14.40 13.73 -40.14
C ASP A 262 13.46 14.51 -39.18
N ALA A 263 12.13 14.39 -39.37
CA ALA A 263 11.14 15.09 -38.55
C ALA A 263 9.98 14.24 -38.00
N LEU A 264 9.83 12.96 -38.35
CA LEU A 264 8.59 12.21 -38.02
C LEU A 264 8.74 10.79 -37.43
N CYS A 265 9.92 10.39 -36.94
CA CYS A 265 10.09 9.11 -36.20
C CYS A 265 10.80 9.25 -34.85
N ARG A 266 10.84 10.47 -34.30
CA ARG A 266 11.01 10.71 -32.87
C ARG A 266 9.90 11.67 -32.46
N LEU A 267 8.92 11.19 -31.71
CA LEU A 267 8.29 12.02 -30.68
C LEU A 267 9.34 12.30 -29.60
N LYS A 268 10.40 13.02 -29.98
CA LYS A 268 11.06 13.92 -29.06
C LYS A 268 9.99 14.95 -28.78
N VAL A 269 9.51 14.97 -27.54
CA VAL A 269 8.98 16.19 -26.94
C VAL A 269 10.06 17.24 -27.18
N LYS A 270 9.93 18.02 -28.25
CA LYS A 270 10.65 19.29 -28.35
C LYS A 270 10.10 20.06 -27.16
N ARG A 271 10.91 20.16 -26.10
CA ARG A 271 10.80 21.17 -25.07
C ARG A 271 10.72 22.51 -25.80
N GLN A 272 9.52 22.95 -26.15
CA GLN A 272 9.27 24.37 -26.23
C GLN A 272 9.28 24.83 -24.79
N ALA A 273 10.29 25.64 -24.46
CA ALA A 273 10.20 26.51 -23.31
C ALA A 273 8.88 27.26 -23.46
N ASN A 274 7.95 27.03 -22.54
CA ASN A 274 6.75 27.82 -22.42
C ASN A 274 7.18 29.27 -22.25
N TRP A 275 7.17 30.04 -23.34
CA TRP A 275 7.10 31.48 -23.24
C TRP A 275 5.65 31.79 -22.86
N ALA A 276 5.36 31.64 -21.57
CA ALA A 276 4.18 32.25 -20.98
C ALA A 276 4.32 33.75 -21.26
N GLY A 277 3.33 34.31 -21.96
CA GLY A 277 3.32 35.72 -22.33
C GLY A 277 3.59 36.60 -21.11
N GLN A 278 4.37 37.65 -21.31
CA GLN A 278 4.60 38.69 -20.31
C GLN A 278 3.26 39.25 -19.83
N ASP A 279 2.85 38.88 -18.62
CA ASP A 279 1.69 39.49 -17.98
C ASP A 279 1.98 40.99 -17.78
N ALA A 280 1.20 41.84 -18.45
CA ALA A 280 1.39 43.29 -18.48
C ALA A 280 1.36 43.95 -17.09
N ILE A 281 0.70 43.28 -16.13
CA ILE A 281 0.57 43.72 -14.73
C ILE A 281 1.93 43.70 -14.01
N TYR A 282 2.81 42.74 -14.30
CA TYR A 282 4.09 42.60 -13.59
C TYR A 282 5.17 43.53 -14.11
N HIS A 283 5.04 44.05 -15.34
CA HIS A 283 5.86 45.15 -15.83
C HIS A 283 5.59 46.48 -15.08
N GLN A 284 4.39 46.65 -14.55
CA GLN A 284 4.01 47.85 -13.78
C GLN A 284 4.37 47.78 -12.29
N PHE A 285 4.56 46.58 -11.72
CA PHE A 285 4.84 46.40 -10.29
C PHE A 285 5.98 45.39 -10.01
N PRO A 286 7.26 45.78 -10.20
CA PRO A 286 8.42 44.91 -10.00
C PRO A 286 8.64 44.45 -8.55
N SER A 287 8.02 45.12 -7.57
CA SER A 287 8.12 44.79 -6.15
C SER A 287 7.27 43.56 -5.73
N LEU A 288 6.35 43.12 -6.59
CA LEU A 288 5.62 41.85 -6.41
C LEU A 288 6.49 40.62 -6.77
N ASN A 289 7.68 40.80 -7.37
CA ASN A 289 8.57 39.73 -7.85
C ASN A 289 9.16 38.79 -6.77
N ARG A 290 9.18 39.16 -5.49
CA ARG A 290 9.99 38.44 -4.49
C ARG A 290 9.37 37.15 -3.95
N ASN A 291 8.05 36.98 -4.14
CA ASN A 291 7.28 35.87 -3.59
C ASN A 291 6.76 34.90 -4.67
N ASP A 292 7.09 35.12 -5.94
CA ASP A 292 6.56 34.33 -7.05
C ASP A 292 7.45 33.09 -7.33
N PRO A 293 6.92 31.85 -7.25
CA PRO A 293 7.67 30.62 -7.57
C PRO A 293 8.27 30.61 -8.99
N TYR A 294 7.80 31.47 -9.90
CA TYR A 294 8.28 31.61 -11.28
C TYR A 294 9.77 31.99 -11.43
N TYR A 295 10.40 32.63 -10.44
CA TYR A 295 11.81 33.08 -10.54
C TYR A 295 12.84 32.14 -9.92
N GLN A 296 12.42 30.98 -9.41
CA GLN A 296 13.33 29.90 -8.98
C GLN A 296 13.21 28.72 -9.94
N SER A 297 13.47 28.94 -11.23
CA SER A 297 13.61 27.81 -12.16
C SER A 297 14.90 27.06 -11.84
N PHE A 298 14.78 25.78 -11.50
CA PHE A 298 15.92 24.89 -11.30
C PHE A 298 15.69 23.61 -12.09
N GLU A 299 16.78 22.97 -12.54
CA GLU A 299 16.69 21.66 -13.18
C GLU A 299 16.93 20.56 -12.14
N VAL A 300 16.26 19.43 -12.30
CA VAL A 300 16.42 18.24 -11.44
C VAL A 300 17.13 17.12 -12.19
N ARG A 301 17.91 16.32 -11.46
CA ARG A 301 18.44 15.04 -11.94
C ARG A 301 18.45 13.98 -10.84
N LEU A 302 18.49 12.71 -11.25
CA LEU A 302 18.76 11.58 -10.37
C LEU A 302 20.20 11.11 -10.58
N ASN A 303 20.99 11.13 -9.51
CA ASN A 303 22.38 10.68 -9.55
C ASN A 303 22.46 9.17 -9.27
N SER A 304 22.73 8.38 -10.31
CA SER A 304 22.99 6.94 -10.28
C SER A 304 23.44 6.44 -11.67
N THR A 305 23.82 5.16 -11.76
CA THR A 305 24.11 4.47 -13.03
C THR A 305 22.86 4.22 -13.87
N VAL A 306 21.69 4.11 -13.22
CA VAL A 306 20.39 3.92 -13.89
C VAL A 306 19.61 5.23 -13.81
N PRO A 307 19.20 5.84 -14.94
CA PRO A 307 18.62 7.19 -14.93
C PRO A 307 17.24 7.26 -14.23
N LYS A 308 16.57 6.11 -14.03
CA LYS A 308 15.27 6.00 -13.36
C LYS A 308 15.35 5.97 -11.83
N VAL A 309 16.55 5.81 -11.25
CA VAL A 309 16.74 5.55 -9.82
C VAL A 309 17.90 6.40 -9.35
N GLY A 310 17.81 7.11 -8.23
CA GLY A 310 18.98 7.78 -7.69
C GLY A 310 18.68 8.85 -6.66
N PHE A 311 19.74 9.50 -6.20
CA PHE A 311 19.64 10.65 -5.30
C PHE A 311 19.23 11.90 -6.08
N LEU A 312 18.25 12.64 -5.55
CA LEU A 312 17.76 13.87 -6.17
C LEU A 312 18.80 14.99 -6.01
N GLU A 313 19.16 15.62 -7.13
CA GLU A 313 20.05 16.77 -7.16
C GLU A 313 19.44 17.91 -7.99
N PHE A 314 19.63 19.14 -7.52
CA PHE A 314 19.20 20.38 -8.15
C PHE A 314 20.37 21.08 -8.84
N PHE A 315 20.16 21.59 -10.05
CA PHE A 315 21.18 22.36 -10.74
C PHE A 315 21.20 23.81 -10.24
N ASN A 316 22.36 24.23 -9.76
CA ASN A 316 22.58 25.62 -9.40
C ASN A 316 23.18 26.41 -10.56
N ILE A 317 22.38 27.31 -11.13
CA ILE A 317 22.79 28.18 -12.24
C ILE A 317 23.89 29.17 -11.81
N THR A 318 23.90 29.67 -10.56
CA THR A 318 24.89 30.68 -10.14
C THR A 318 26.27 30.08 -9.86
N THR A 319 26.33 28.85 -9.36
CA THR A 319 27.61 28.15 -9.10
C THR A 319 28.00 27.17 -10.20
N GLY A 320 27.09 26.83 -11.11
CA GLY A 320 27.27 25.79 -12.14
C GLY A 320 27.39 24.37 -11.57
N GLN A 321 26.96 24.15 -10.33
CA GLN A 321 27.12 22.87 -9.61
C GLN A 321 25.78 22.20 -9.31
N TRP A 322 25.78 20.88 -9.18
CA TRP A 322 24.63 20.10 -8.74
C TRP A 322 24.64 19.93 -7.23
N ILE A 323 23.50 20.19 -6.58
CA ILE A 323 23.35 20.23 -5.13
C ILE A 323 22.34 19.15 -4.70
N PRO A 324 22.67 18.29 -3.73
CA PRO A 324 21.77 17.24 -3.29
C PRO A 324 20.54 17.79 -2.55
N SER A 325 19.44 17.04 -2.63
CA SER A 325 18.22 17.31 -1.87
C SER A 325 18.22 16.53 -0.54
N CYS A 326 18.01 17.25 0.56
CA CYS A 326 17.96 16.70 1.93
C CYS A 326 16.65 17.04 2.66
N ASP A 327 15.57 17.24 1.90
CA ASP A 327 14.27 17.55 2.47
C ASP A 327 13.66 16.36 3.20
N ARG A 328 13.61 16.43 4.53
CA ARG A 328 13.03 15.39 5.40
C ARG A 328 11.51 15.29 5.28
N GLU A 329 10.84 16.34 4.78
CA GLU A 329 9.39 16.36 4.57
C GLU A 329 9.02 16.16 3.09
N PHE A 330 9.95 15.62 2.29
CA PHE A 330 9.70 15.32 0.89
C PHE A 330 8.67 14.19 0.76
N THR A 331 7.53 14.48 0.12
CA THR A 331 6.42 13.53 -0.01
C THR A 331 6.48 12.72 -1.31
N LEU A 332 5.73 11.61 -1.36
CA LEU A 332 5.52 10.83 -2.58
C LEU A 332 5.00 11.70 -3.76
N ARG A 333 4.14 12.69 -3.50
CA ARG A 333 3.60 13.59 -4.56
C ARG A 333 4.71 14.43 -5.20
N ASN A 334 5.68 14.89 -4.41
CA ASN A 334 6.86 15.58 -4.96
C ASN A 334 7.67 14.63 -5.88
N ALA A 335 7.86 13.38 -5.45
CA ALA A 335 8.55 12.38 -6.25
C ALA A 335 7.83 12.09 -7.58
N GLN A 336 6.49 12.05 -7.58
CA GLN A 336 5.68 11.89 -8.80
C GLN A 336 5.96 13.01 -9.81
N VAL A 337 6.04 14.26 -9.34
CA VAL A 337 6.36 15.42 -10.19
C VAL A 337 7.80 15.34 -10.70
N VAL A 338 8.77 14.95 -9.88
CA VAL A 338 10.16 14.75 -10.33
C VAL A 338 10.25 13.70 -11.43
N CYS A 339 9.60 12.54 -11.24
CA CYS A 339 9.60 11.49 -12.26
C CYS A 339 8.93 11.96 -13.56
N ARG A 340 7.85 12.75 -13.47
CA ARG A 340 7.18 13.35 -14.63
C ARG A 340 8.07 14.36 -15.35
N GLU A 341 8.74 15.24 -14.60
CA GLU A 341 9.65 16.25 -15.14
C GLU A 341 10.82 15.63 -15.93
N LEU A 342 11.31 14.48 -15.47
CA LEU A 342 12.36 13.70 -16.13
C LEU A 342 11.87 12.87 -17.33
N GLY A 343 10.56 12.86 -17.61
CA GLY A 343 9.96 12.05 -18.68
C GLY A 343 9.82 10.57 -18.36
N PHE A 344 9.90 10.20 -17.07
CA PHE A 344 9.66 8.85 -16.59
C PHE A 344 8.22 8.66 -16.12
N GLY A 345 7.94 7.41 -15.72
CA GLY A 345 6.66 7.07 -15.15
C GLY A 345 6.39 7.70 -13.78
N ASP A 346 5.28 8.42 -13.67
CA ASP A 346 4.84 9.13 -12.47
C ASP A 346 3.85 8.33 -11.59
N ARG A 347 3.43 7.15 -12.04
CA ARG A 347 2.42 6.32 -11.37
C ARG A 347 3.01 5.37 -10.32
N ASN A 348 4.06 4.63 -10.66
CA ASN A 348 4.73 3.70 -9.74
C ASN A 348 6.02 4.35 -9.22
N VAL A 349 5.87 5.21 -8.21
CA VAL A 349 6.97 5.98 -7.65
C VAL A 349 7.21 5.57 -6.21
N TYR A 350 8.47 5.67 -5.80
CA TYR A 350 8.89 5.50 -4.43
C TYR A 350 9.91 6.57 -4.06
N GLU A 351 9.83 7.00 -2.81
CA GLU A 351 10.69 7.96 -2.16
C GLU A 351 11.22 7.39 -0.84
N TRP A 352 12.49 7.67 -0.57
CA TRP A 352 13.11 7.35 0.71
C TRP A 352 14.05 8.48 1.13
N LEU A 353 14.19 8.63 2.45
CA LEU A 353 15.19 9.48 3.06
C LEU A 353 16.29 8.59 3.62
N THR A 354 17.50 8.65 3.05
CA THR A 354 18.58 7.72 3.41
C THR A 354 19.97 8.35 3.41
N PRO A 355 20.91 7.78 4.19
CA PRO A 355 22.30 8.17 4.12
C PRO A 355 22.88 7.86 2.75
N ARG A 356 23.74 8.76 2.26
CA ARG A 356 24.50 8.53 1.04
C ARG A 356 25.90 8.05 1.43
N TRP A 357 26.10 6.74 1.47
CA TRP A 357 27.37 6.14 1.90
C TRP A 357 28.54 6.46 0.96
N ASP A 358 28.25 6.79 -0.31
CA ASP A 358 29.25 7.18 -1.31
C ASP A 358 29.69 8.67 -1.17
N TYR A 359 29.18 9.39 -0.17
CA TYR A 359 29.45 10.81 0.02
C TYR A 359 30.79 11.05 0.74
N ASN A 360 31.67 11.85 0.15
CA ASN A 360 32.91 12.28 0.79
C ASN A 360 32.64 13.44 1.78
N PRO A 361 32.79 13.25 3.10
CA PRO A 361 32.51 14.27 4.10
C PRO A 361 33.47 15.46 4.03
N LYS A 362 34.55 15.40 3.23
CA LYS A 362 35.47 16.52 2.97
C LYS A 362 34.95 17.51 1.92
N ILE A 363 33.86 17.21 1.22
CA ILE A 363 33.23 18.14 0.27
C ILE A 363 32.28 19.06 1.05
N ASN A 364 32.44 20.38 0.92
CA ASN A 364 31.52 21.36 1.48
C ASN A 364 30.21 21.34 0.67
N ILE A 365 29.13 20.80 1.24
CA ILE A 365 27.79 20.90 0.63
C ILE A 365 27.31 22.34 0.77
N LEU A 366 26.80 22.91 -0.32
CA LEU A 366 25.94 24.08 -0.26
C LEU A 366 24.67 23.71 0.53
N LYS A 367 24.66 24.07 1.82
CA LYS A 367 23.62 23.66 2.79
C LYS A 367 22.21 24.08 2.40
N THR A 368 22.08 25.18 1.64
CA THR A 368 20.82 25.75 1.18
C THR A 368 20.91 26.15 -0.28
N TYR A 369 20.04 25.61 -1.12
CA TYR A 369 19.87 26.14 -2.48
C TYR A 369 18.41 26.37 -2.84
N VAL A 370 17.53 25.39 -2.62
CA VAL A 370 16.13 25.47 -3.02
C VAL A 370 15.23 25.57 -1.80
N MET A 371 14.22 26.45 -1.86
CA MET A 371 13.17 26.48 -0.84
C MET A 371 12.32 25.20 -0.94
N PRO A 372 11.90 24.60 0.18
CA PRO A 372 11.14 23.36 0.15
C PRO A 372 9.84 23.53 -0.63
N ARG A 373 9.50 22.52 -1.43
CA ARG A 373 8.31 22.53 -2.31
C ARG A 373 7.31 21.48 -1.85
N GLN A 374 6.02 21.81 -1.99
CA GLN A 374 4.91 20.92 -1.72
C GLN A 374 4.02 20.83 -2.96
N CYS A 375 4.05 19.67 -3.61
CA CYS A 375 3.29 19.39 -4.83
C CYS A 375 2.00 18.65 -4.54
N SER A 376 0.95 18.91 -5.33
CA SER A 376 -0.26 18.09 -5.37
C SER A 376 -0.05 16.76 -6.10
N GLY A 377 0.98 16.66 -6.95
CA GLY A 377 1.28 15.50 -7.79
C GLY A 377 0.75 15.63 -9.22
N THR A 378 0.06 16.73 -9.56
CA THR A 378 -0.49 16.99 -10.91
C THR A 378 0.33 17.99 -11.72
N GLU A 379 1.30 18.64 -11.08
CA GLU A 379 2.18 19.64 -11.67
C GLU A 379 3.11 19.03 -12.72
N SER A 380 3.52 19.83 -13.71
CA SER A 380 4.43 19.37 -14.77
C SER A 380 5.91 19.39 -14.36
N ARG A 381 6.25 20.25 -13.39
CA ARG A 381 7.60 20.50 -12.89
C ARG A 381 7.59 20.84 -11.41
N LEU A 382 8.71 20.59 -10.73
CA LEU A 382 8.81 20.83 -9.28
C LEU A 382 8.82 22.32 -8.90
N ASP A 383 9.28 23.19 -9.80
CA ASP A 383 9.31 24.65 -9.60
C ASP A 383 7.91 25.29 -9.56
N GLN A 384 6.93 24.69 -10.25
CA GLN A 384 5.51 25.08 -10.25
C GLN A 384 4.79 24.73 -8.94
N CYS A 385 5.38 23.89 -8.09
CA CYS A 385 4.78 23.53 -6.82
C CYS A 385 4.86 24.67 -5.81
N ALA A 386 3.87 24.74 -4.93
CA ALA A 386 3.81 25.75 -3.89
C ALA A 386 5.03 25.64 -2.95
N VAL A 387 5.54 26.78 -2.50
CA VAL A 387 6.61 26.82 -1.49
C VAL A 387 6.03 26.38 -0.15
N ARG A 388 6.67 25.42 0.50
CA ARG A 388 6.31 24.97 1.84
C ARG A 388 6.83 25.98 2.87
N LEU A 389 5.90 26.63 3.57
CA LEU A 389 6.22 27.60 4.62
C LEU A 389 6.57 26.85 5.92
N THR A 390 7.85 26.52 6.12
CA THR A 390 8.35 25.99 7.40
C THR A 390 9.50 26.82 7.95
N ASP A 391 9.41 27.14 9.25
CA ASP A 391 10.42 27.96 9.94
C ASP A 391 11.67 27.18 10.36
N ASN A 392 11.62 25.84 10.36
CA ASN A 392 12.77 25.02 10.74
C ASN A 392 13.65 24.69 9.54
N LEU A 393 14.71 25.48 9.37
CA LEU A 393 15.69 25.34 8.29
C LEU A 393 16.40 23.97 8.29
N ASN A 394 16.61 23.34 9.45
CA ASN A 394 17.28 22.04 9.54
C ASN A 394 16.48 20.89 8.91
N LYS A 395 15.19 21.10 8.63
CA LYS A 395 14.33 20.07 8.03
C LYS A 395 14.60 19.85 6.55
N TRP A 396 15.17 20.83 5.86
CA TRP A 396 15.42 20.74 4.42
C TRP A 396 16.85 21.08 4.00
N GLN A 397 17.64 21.62 4.91
CA GLN A 397 19.07 21.82 4.71
C GLN A 397 19.84 20.49 4.82
N CYS A 398 20.83 20.32 3.95
CA CYS A 398 21.81 19.24 4.04
C CYS A 398 22.83 19.54 5.14
N VAL A 399 22.43 19.36 6.40
CA VAL A 399 23.29 19.58 7.58
C VAL A 399 24.10 18.32 7.92
N ASP A 400 23.54 17.13 7.66
CA ASP A 400 24.11 15.82 7.95
C ASP A 400 24.20 14.93 6.70
N SER A 401 25.06 13.91 6.75
CA SER A 401 25.23 12.93 5.66
C SER A 401 24.22 11.78 5.69
N GLU A 402 23.18 11.90 6.53
CA GLU A 402 22.23 10.82 6.82
C GLU A 402 20.88 10.96 6.11
N HIS A 403 20.53 12.16 5.63
CA HIS A 403 19.19 12.47 5.17
C HIS A 403 19.20 12.98 3.72
N PHE A 404 19.38 12.09 2.74
CA PHE A 404 19.27 12.41 1.32
C PHE A 404 18.04 11.79 0.68
N ASN A 405 17.40 12.54 -0.21
CA ASN A 405 16.22 12.08 -0.93
C ASN A 405 16.61 11.13 -2.08
N PHE A 406 16.17 9.89 -1.97
CA PHE A 406 16.34 8.84 -2.98
C PHE A 406 15.00 8.55 -3.65
N ILE A 407 14.97 8.63 -4.98
CA ILE A 407 13.75 8.46 -5.78
C ILE A 407 13.91 7.28 -6.72
N HIS A 408 12.85 6.48 -6.84
CA HIS A 408 12.74 5.42 -7.82
C HIS A 408 11.50 5.64 -8.70
N CYS A 409 11.73 5.94 -9.97
CA CYS A 409 10.70 6.04 -11.00
C CYS A 409 10.51 4.66 -11.65
N GLY A 410 9.47 3.95 -11.22
CA GLY A 410 9.10 2.66 -11.77
C GLY A 410 8.57 2.74 -13.20
N GLU A 411 8.41 1.60 -13.85
CA GLU A 411 7.84 1.52 -15.19
C GLU A 411 6.33 1.74 -15.19
N GLN A 412 5.85 2.54 -16.16
CA GLN A 412 4.44 2.86 -16.37
C GLN A 412 3.68 1.76 -17.14
N THR A 413 4.31 1.14 -18.14
CA THR A 413 3.65 0.19 -19.04
C THR A 413 3.66 -1.22 -18.45
N ILE A 414 2.49 -1.71 -18.07
CA ILE A 414 2.29 -3.07 -17.53
C ILE A 414 1.58 -3.93 -18.58
N LEU A 415 0.66 -3.31 -19.31
CA LEU A 415 -0.08 -3.95 -20.37
C LEU A 415 0.70 -3.95 -21.68
N ASN A 416 0.40 -4.94 -22.51
CA ASN A 416 0.89 -4.98 -23.89
C ASN A 416 0.39 -3.75 -24.65
N ASN A 417 1.15 -3.33 -25.67
CA ASN A 417 0.81 -2.19 -26.54
C ASN A 417 -0.55 -2.31 -27.24
N ASN A 418 -1.19 -3.48 -27.20
CA ASN A 418 -2.53 -3.70 -27.73
C ASN A 418 -3.62 -3.06 -26.86
N TYR A 419 -3.37 -2.82 -25.58
CA TYR A 419 -4.37 -2.28 -24.65
C TYR A 419 -4.17 -0.80 -24.38
N ILE A 420 -5.26 -0.06 -24.25
CA ILE A 420 -5.22 1.36 -23.88
C ILE A 420 -5.34 1.47 -22.37
N GLY A 421 -4.21 1.74 -21.70
CA GLY A 421 -4.17 2.11 -20.29
C GLY A 421 -4.75 1.08 -19.32
N ASN A 422 -4.67 1.40 -18.03
CA ASN A 422 -5.31 0.61 -16.98
C ASN A 422 -6.69 1.20 -16.67
N TRP A 423 -7.61 0.37 -16.21
CA TRP A 423 -8.92 0.79 -15.72
C TRP A 423 -8.99 0.73 -14.18
N GLY A 424 -10.06 1.26 -13.62
CA GLY A 424 -10.24 1.44 -12.17
C GLY A 424 -10.18 0.14 -11.38
N GLY A 425 -11.02 -0.82 -11.72
CA GLY A 425 -11.23 -2.05 -10.96
C GLY A 425 -12.67 -2.19 -10.49
N ILE A 426 -12.92 -3.24 -9.71
CA ILE A 426 -14.24 -3.56 -9.16
C ILE A 426 -14.22 -3.28 -7.67
N THR A 427 -15.12 -2.42 -7.22
CA THR A 427 -15.31 -2.12 -5.80
C THR A 427 -16.67 -2.63 -5.34
N ILE A 428 -16.68 -3.58 -4.41
CA ILE A 428 -17.90 -4.13 -3.81
C ILE A 428 -18.04 -3.53 -2.42
N GLY A 429 -19.10 -2.75 -2.22
CA GLY A 429 -19.30 -1.99 -0.99
C GLY A 429 -20.77 -1.93 -0.59
N HIS A 430 -21.01 -1.39 0.60
CA HIS A 430 -22.36 -1.10 1.09
C HIS A 430 -22.68 0.38 0.87
N ASP A 431 -23.94 0.69 0.57
CA ASP A 431 -24.44 2.04 0.25
C ASP A 431 -24.44 3.02 1.42
N THR A 432 -24.81 2.56 2.63
CA THR A 432 -24.86 3.39 3.83
C THR A 432 -23.61 3.26 4.69
N VAL A 433 -23.07 4.38 5.18
CA VAL A 433 -21.87 4.39 6.04
C VAL A 433 -22.13 3.84 7.45
N ASP A 434 -23.37 3.93 7.93
CA ASP A 434 -23.80 3.39 9.22
C ASP A 434 -23.93 1.85 9.20
N TYR A 435 -23.42 1.19 10.23
CA TYR A 435 -23.48 -0.25 10.49
C TYR A 435 -24.82 -0.63 11.11
N GLY A 436 -25.93 -0.25 10.48
CA GLY A 436 -27.27 -0.64 10.95
C GLY A 436 -27.43 -2.16 11.05
N LEU A 437 -28.39 -2.62 11.86
CA LEU A 437 -28.82 -4.02 11.89
C LEU A 437 -29.19 -4.44 10.46
N ILE A 438 -28.41 -5.36 9.89
CA ILE A 438 -28.60 -5.90 8.54
C ILE A 438 -29.96 -6.61 8.50
N THR A 439 -31.00 -5.89 8.08
CA THR A 439 -32.27 -6.49 7.70
C THR A 439 -32.12 -7.02 6.27
N THR A 440 -31.94 -8.35 6.17
CA THR A 440 -32.47 -9.20 5.08
C THR A 440 -31.96 -9.06 3.64
N ASN A 441 -30.88 -8.34 3.32
CA ASN A 441 -30.24 -8.52 2.02
C ASN A 441 -29.13 -9.58 2.16
N THR A 442 -29.43 -10.81 1.72
CA THR A 442 -28.44 -11.87 1.56
C THR A 442 -27.36 -11.38 0.60
N GLU A 443 -26.11 -11.27 1.07
CA GLU A 443 -24.98 -11.06 0.18
C GLU A 443 -24.87 -12.27 -0.76
N GLU A 444 -25.12 -12.05 -2.05
CA GLU A 444 -25.09 -13.09 -3.09
C GLU A 444 -23.95 -12.85 -4.09
N SER A 445 -23.00 -11.98 -3.75
CA SER A 445 -21.91 -11.64 -4.65
C SER A 445 -20.92 -12.79 -4.75
N ILE A 446 -20.73 -13.31 -5.96
CA ILE A 446 -19.96 -14.53 -6.25
C ILE A 446 -19.08 -14.26 -7.46
N LEU A 447 -17.77 -14.55 -7.33
CA LEU A 447 -16.82 -14.54 -8.44
C LEU A 447 -16.18 -15.91 -8.57
N ARG A 448 -16.57 -16.65 -9.61
CA ARG A 448 -16.05 -17.99 -9.94
C ARG A 448 -15.50 -18.03 -11.36
N ASN A 449 -14.26 -18.49 -11.52
CA ASN A 449 -13.57 -18.58 -12.82
C ASN A 449 -13.59 -17.22 -13.57
N VAL A 450 -13.10 -16.17 -12.90
CA VAL A 450 -13.08 -14.80 -13.43
C VAL A 450 -11.64 -14.34 -13.65
N GLU A 451 -11.38 -13.72 -14.80
CA GLU A 451 -10.10 -13.11 -15.14
C GLU A 451 -10.24 -11.58 -15.16
N ILE A 452 -9.39 -10.90 -14.39
CA ILE A 452 -9.32 -9.45 -14.28
C ILE A 452 -7.92 -9.04 -14.75
N VAL A 453 -7.86 -8.25 -15.83
CA VAL A 453 -6.61 -7.80 -16.45
C VAL A 453 -6.54 -6.28 -16.42
N GLY A 454 -5.40 -5.71 -16.05
CA GLY A 454 -5.13 -4.27 -16.25
C GLY A 454 -5.93 -3.31 -15.36
N ALA A 455 -6.38 -3.76 -14.19
CA ALA A 455 -7.17 -2.96 -13.25
C ALA A 455 -6.30 -2.24 -12.21
N GLY A 456 -6.89 -1.36 -11.38
CA GLY A 456 -6.21 -0.69 -10.25
C GLY A 456 -5.77 0.76 -10.50
N LEU A 457 -6.36 1.45 -11.49
CA LEU A 457 -6.14 2.87 -11.77
C LEU A 457 -7.48 3.63 -11.78
N VAL A 458 -7.89 4.16 -10.64
CA VAL A 458 -9.20 4.82 -10.48
C VAL A 458 -8.98 6.34 -10.51
N HIS A 459 -9.56 7.04 -11.49
CA HIS A 459 -9.57 8.52 -11.55
C HIS A 459 -8.17 9.17 -11.40
N ASN A 460 -7.16 8.61 -12.07
CA ASN A 460 -5.73 8.98 -11.95
C ASN A 460 -5.11 8.81 -10.55
N GLU A 461 -5.84 8.23 -9.59
CA GLU A 461 -5.28 7.85 -8.30
C GLU A 461 -4.62 6.47 -8.43
N THR A 462 -3.39 6.40 -7.91
CA THR A 462 -2.54 5.20 -7.97
C THR A 462 -2.09 4.78 -6.57
N THR A 463 -2.37 5.56 -5.53
CA THR A 463 -1.90 5.19 -4.20
C THR A 463 -2.87 4.23 -3.52
N ASP A 464 -2.41 3.00 -3.26
CA ASP A 464 -3.11 1.94 -2.52
C ASP A 464 -4.49 1.54 -3.09
N VAL A 465 -4.70 1.77 -4.40
CA VAL A 465 -5.89 1.32 -5.14
C VAL A 465 -5.72 -0.15 -5.52
N ALA A 466 -6.77 -0.95 -5.34
CA ALA A 466 -6.80 -2.35 -5.75
C ALA A 466 -7.62 -2.58 -7.01
N ALA A 467 -7.23 -3.58 -7.79
CA ALA A 467 -8.03 -4.08 -8.91
C ALA A 467 -9.38 -4.63 -8.45
N LEU A 468 -9.42 -5.24 -7.26
CA LEU A 468 -10.61 -5.73 -6.62
C LEU A 468 -10.62 -5.29 -5.16
N LEU A 469 -11.57 -4.44 -4.79
CA LEU A 469 -11.73 -3.91 -3.45
C LEU A 469 -13.06 -4.37 -2.88
N THR A 470 -13.04 -4.95 -1.68
CA THR A 470 -14.25 -5.28 -0.93
C THR A 470 -14.26 -4.49 0.36
N VAL A 471 -15.37 -3.81 0.64
CA VAL A 471 -15.56 -2.99 1.83
C VAL A 471 -16.85 -3.42 2.51
N ARG A 472 -16.76 -3.95 3.74
CA ARG A 472 -17.94 -4.36 4.51
C ARG A 472 -18.80 -5.43 3.84
N ARG A 473 -18.24 -6.19 2.91
CA ARG A 473 -18.89 -7.29 2.20
C ARG A 473 -17.97 -8.50 2.10
N ASN A 474 -18.54 -9.69 2.00
CA ASN A 474 -17.82 -10.97 1.97
C ASN A 474 -18.18 -11.82 0.72
N PRO A 475 -17.82 -11.36 -0.49
CA PRO A 475 -18.02 -12.16 -1.69
C PRO A 475 -17.17 -13.43 -1.68
N VAL A 476 -17.66 -14.48 -2.35
CA VAL A 476 -16.93 -15.75 -2.51
C VAL A 476 -15.96 -15.65 -3.68
N PHE A 477 -14.69 -15.97 -3.43
CA PHE A 477 -13.62 -16.02 -4.44
C PHE A 477 -13.17 -17.46 -4.70
N ASP A 478 -13.42 -17.96 -5.91
CA ASP A 478 -12.96 -19.29 -6.35
C ASP A 478 -12.41 -19.21 -7.79
N HIS A 479 -11.13 -19.58 -7.96
CA HIS A 479 -10.43 -19.51 -9.26
C HIS A 479 -10.50 -18.12 -9.91
N VAL A 480 -10.05 -17.09 -9.18
CA VAL A 480 -9.98 -15.73 -9.72
C VAL A 480 -8.53 -15.40 -10.12
N ASN A 481 -8.35 -14.90 -11.35
CA ASN A 481 -7.04 -14.51 -11.89
C ASN A 481 -6.98 -12.98 -11.97
N ILE A 482 -6.06 -12.35 -11.24
CA ILE A 482 -5.80 -10.91 -11.27
C ILE A 482 -4.39 -10.71 -11.81
N THR A 483 -4.29 -10.05 -12.96
CA THR A 483 -3.02 -9.90 -13.67
C THR A 483 -2.78 -8.47 -14.15
N ASN A 484 -1.51 -8.05 -14.16
CA ASN A 484 -1.07 -6.77 -14.70
C ASN A 484 -1.76 -5.56 -14.06
N SER A 485 -2.05 -5.62 -12.76
CA SER A 485 -2.71 -4.51 -12.07
C SER A 485 -1.77 -3.33 -11.90
N SER A 486 -2.31 -2.13 -12.08
CA SER A 486 -1.59 -0.87 -11.89
C SER A 486 -0.98 -0.76 -10.50
N MET A 487 -1.66 -1.31 -9.49
CA MET A 487 -1.33 -1.20 -8.08
C MET A 487 -1.65 -2.50 -7.33
N HIS A 488 -2.56 -2.51 -6.37
CA HIS A 488 -2.84 -3.71 -5.58
C HIS A 488 -3.69 -4.72 -6.35
N GLY A 489 -3.54 -6.01 -6.04
CA GLY A 489 -4.36 -7.08 -6.61
C GLY A 489 -5.75 -7.12 -5.96
N LEU A 490 -5.83 -7.77 -4.79
CA LEU A 490 -7.06 -7.91 -4.01
C LEU A 490 -6.92 -7.22 -2.65
N GLN A 491 -7.92 -6.41 -2.29
CA GLN A 491 -7.98 -5.72 -1.01
C GLN A 491 -9.33 -5.97 -0.32
N ILE A 492 -9.28 -6.34 0.97
CA ILE A 492 -10.46 -6.63 1.78
C ILE A 492 -10.43 -5.79 3.05
N LEU A 493 -11.46 -4.96 3.22
CA LEU A 493 -11.61 -4.02 4.34
C LEU A 493 -12.88 -4.35 5.14
N CYS A 494 -12.72 -4.66 6.43
CA CYS A 494 -13.78 -4.92 7.41
C CYS A 494 -14.92 -5.82 6.90
N PRO A 495 -14.66 -7.05 6.44
CA PRO A 495 -15.68 -7.95 5.91
C PRO A 495 -16.68 -8.39 7.00
N HIS A 496 -17.91 -8.72 6.59
CA HIS A 496 -18.94 -9.27 7.47
C HIS A 496 -19.00 -10.80 7.35
N GLY A 497 -18.25 -11.51 8.19
CA GLY A 497 -18.17 -12.98 8.20
C GLY A 497 -16.88 -13.53 7.59
N ASP A 498 -16.76 -14.85 7.59
CA ASP A 498 -15.53 -15.55 7.21
C ASP A 498 -15.09 -15.27 5.77
N VAL A 499 -13.77 -15.16 5.60
CA VAL A 499 -13.14 -14.86 4.31
C VAL A 499 -12.48 -16.12 3.77
N ILE A 500 -13.03 -16.66 2.69
CA ILE A 500 -12.51 -17.86 2.04
C ILE A 500 -12.01 -17.49 0.64
N ILE A 501 -10.71 -17.68 0.43
CA ILE A 501 -10.04 -17.45 -0.85
C ILE A 501 -9.45 -18.78 -1.34
N ASN A 502 -10.02 -19.30 -2.42
CA ASN A 502 -9.58 -20.55 -3.03
C ASN A 502 -8.99 -20.29 -4.44
N LYS A 503 -7.79 -20.83 -4.68
CA LYS A 503 -7.15 -20.85 -6.00
C LYS A 503 -7.05 -19.47 -6.67
N LEU A 504 -6.67 -18.46 -5.89
CA LEU A 504 -6.46 -17.10 -6.39
C LEU A 504 -5.08 -17.00 -7.05
N ASN A 505 -5.02 -16.42 -8.25
CA ASN A 505 -3.76 -16.15 -8.95
C ASN A 505 -3.56 -14.64 -9.10
N VAL A 506 -2.55 -14.09 -8.43
CA VAL A 506 -2.26 -12.66 -8.40
C VAL A 506 -0.84 -12.42 -8.91
N THR A 507 -0.71 -11.93 -10.15
CA THR A 507 0.60 -11.84 -10.83
C THR A 507 0.88 -10.51 -11.51
N HIS A 508 2.14 -10.08 -11.46
CA HIS A 508 2.65 -8.90 -12.17
C HIS A 508 1.94 -7.58 -11.79
N ASN A 509 1.82 -7.31 -10.49
CA ASN A 509 1.21 -6.08 -10.02
C ASN A 509 2.26 -5.12 -9.45
N ARG A 510 2.11 -3.81 -9.66
CA ARG A 510 3.06 -2.81 -9.11
C ARG A 510 2.82 -2.49 -7.63
N GLY A 511 1.70 -2.94 -7.09
CA GLY A 511 1.37 -2.83 -5.68
C GLY A 511 1.61 -4.14 -4.93
N ARG A 512 0.78 -4.37 -3.90
CA ARG A 512 0.76 -5.61 -3.13
C ARG A 512 -0.14 -6.64 -3.81
N GLY A 513 0.19 -7.92 -3.66
CA GLY A 513 -0.69 -8.99 -4.10
C GLY A 513 -2.04 -8.94 -3.36
N LEU A 514 -2.00 -9.16 -2.04
CA LEU A 514 -3.15 -9.19 -1.14
C LEU A 514 -2.98 -8.19 0.01
N SER A 515 -4.04 -7.47 0.34
CA SER A 515 -4.08 -6.52 1.46
C SER A 515 -5.36 -6.73 2.29
N PHE A 516 -5.22 -7.04 3.58
CA PHE A 516 -6.34 -7.30 4.48
C PHE A 516 -6.31 -6.35 5.67
N TRP A 517 -7.44 -5.68 5.92
CA TRP A 517 -7.72 -4.99 7.17
C TRP A 517 -9.02 -5.49 7.77
N LEU A 518 -8.95 -6.04 8.98
CA LEU A 518 -10.08 -6.64 9.69
C LEU A 518 -10.32 -5.87 10.99
N SER A 519 -11.60 -5.67 11.34
CA SER A 519 -11.99 -4.99 12.58
C SER A 519 -13.15 -5.73 13.25
N ASN A 520 -12.84 -6.46 14.33
CA ASN A 520 -13.82 -7.17 15.15
C ASN A 520 -13.96 -6.48 16.51
N SER A 521 -15.14 -5.97 16.85
CA SER A 521 -15.37 -5.35 18.16
C SER A 521 -16.65 -5.81 18.81
N GLN A 522 -16.52 -6.30 20.05
CA GLN A 522 -17.63 -6.77 20.87
C GLN A 522 -17.84 -5.96 22.16
N GLY A 523 -16.86 -5.17 22.62
CA GLY A 523 -16.89 -4.56 23.96
C GLY A 523 -17.13 -3.05 24.02
N THR A 524 -17.81 -2.61 25.09
CA THR A 524 -17.98 -1.19 25.51
C THR A 524 -17.17 -0.81 26.75
N ARG A 525 -16.57 -1.77 27.48
CA ARG A 525 -15.97 -1.53 28.81
C ARG A 525 -14.48 -1.88 28.93
N GLY A 526 -13.84 -2.45 27.91
CA GLY A 526 -12.41 -2.74 27.92
C GLY A 526 -11.60 -1.60 27.29
N THR A 527 -10.53 -1.16 27.95
CA THR A 527 -9.44 -0.41 27.32
C THR A 527 -8.77 -1.33 26.30
N SER A 528 -9.19 -1.25 25.03
CA SER A 528 -8.51 -1.94 23.94
C SER A 528 -7.24 -1.16 23.60
N THR A 529 -6.08 -1.81 23.65
CA THR A 529 -4.81 -1.18 23.25
C THR A 529 -4.92 -0.73 21.80
N VAL A 530 -4.70 0.56 21.53
CA VAL A 530 -4.67 1.08 20.16
C VAL A 530 -3.45 0.53 19.45
N VAL A 531 -3.66 0.06 18.23
CA VAL A 531 -2.58 -0.42 17.38
C VAL A 531 -1.97 0.78 16.67
N HIS A 532 -0.66 0.94 16.78
CA HIS A 532 0.09 1.88 15.96
C HIS A 532 0.48 1.23 14.62
N GLY A 533 0.35 1.96 13.53
CA GLY A 533 0.90 1.50 12.25
C GLY A 533 0.39 2.26 11.02
N ASP A 534 1.01 1.95 9.89
CA ASP A 534 0.84 2.67 8.63
C ASP A 534 -0.58 2.65 8.06
N MET A 535 -0.96 3.75 7.40
CA MET A 535 -2.23 3.95 6.71
C MET A 535 -2.24 3.50 5.24
N ASN A 536 -1.14 2.94 4.74
CA ASN A 536 -1.00 2.35 3.38
C ASN A 536 -1.85 1.08 3.18
N ILE A 537 -2.96 0.96 3.89
CA ILE A 537 -3.90 -0.17 3.86
C ILE A 537 -5.28 0.24 3.38
N ILE A 538 -5.60 1.55 3.36
CA ILE A 538 -6.86 2.10 2.86
C ILE A 538 -6.56 3.06 1.69
N PRO A 539 -7.29 2.96 0.56
CA PRO A 539 -7.21 3.95 -0.52
C PRO A 539 -7.80 5.30 -0.08
N TYR A 540 -7.47 6.39 -0.78
CA TYR A 540 -8.07 7.70 -0.47
C TYR A 540 -9.60 7.73 -0.63
N ASN A 541 -10.14 6.90 -1.54
CA ASN A 541 -11.56 6.70 -1.73
C ASN A 541 -11.95 5.25 -1.42
N ALA A 542 -12.52 5.03 -0.23
CA ALA A 542 -13.03 3.74 0.20
C ALA A 542 -14.55 3.82 0.42
N PRO A 543 -15.39 3.55 -0.60
CA PRO A 543 -16.83 3.66 -0.46
C PRO A 543 -17.35 2.72 0.63
N GLY A 544 -18.15 3.27 1.53
CA GLY A 544 -18.65 2.58 2.72
C GLY A 544 -17.89 2.88 4.02
N LEU A 545 -16.74 3.57 3.97
CA LEU A 545 -16.10 4.16 5.14
C LEU A 545 -16.25 5.68 5.10
N LEU A 546 -16.30 6.35 6.27
CA LEU A 546 -16.43 7.81 6.34
C LEU A 546 -15.06 8.49 6.25
N ASP A 547 -14.81 9.26 5.20
CA ASP A 547 -13.71 10.24 5.18
C ASP A 547 -14.11 11.47 6.03
N ILE A 548 -13.25 11.86 7.00
CA ILE A 548 -13.44 13.06 7.83
C ILE A 548 -13.57 14.34 6.99
N CYS A 549 -12.97 14.38 5.79
CA CYS A 549 -13.00 15.53 4.89
C CYS A 549 -14.04 15.39 3.76
N ALA A 550 -14.96 14.41 3.83
CA ALA A 550 -16.08 14.35 2.88
C ALA A 550 -17.08 15.51 3.11
N ALA A 551 -17.82 15.92 2.09
CA ALA A 551 -18.59 17.18 2.15
C ALA A 551 -19.72 17.23 3.18
N GLN A 552 -20.37 16.09 3.42
CA GLN A 552 -21.48 16.02 4.37
C GLN A 552 -20.96 16.16 5.81
N LYS A 553 -21.39 17.18 6.55
CA LYS A 553 -20.92 17.42 7.92
C LYS A 553 -21.72 16.69 8.99
N TYR A 554 -23.02 16.48 8.77
CA TYR A 554 -23.96 15.94 9.77
C TYR A 554 -24.33 14.48 9.49
N PHE A 555 -24.22 13.64 10.51
CA PHE A 555 -24.64 12.23 10.47
C PHE A 555 -25.52 11.86 11.66
N LYS A 556 -26.53 11.05 11.40
CA LYS A 556 -27.38 10.46 12.43
C LYS A 556 -26.97 9.00 12.62
N LEU A 557 -26.45 8.68 13.79
CA LEU A 557 -25.94 7.35 14.13
C LEU A 557 -27.10 6.43 14.56
N LYS A 558 -27.21 5.24 13.96
CA LYS A 558 -28.11 4.17 14.39
C LYS A 558 -27.39 3.06 15.14
N ASN A 559 -26.14 2.76 14.80
CA ASN A 559 -25.38 1.73 15.52
C ASN A 559 -23.89 2.04 15.62
N ARG A 560 -23.18 2.08 14.48
CA ARG A 560 -21.72 2.27 14.44
C ARG A 560 -21.30 2.88 13.10
N ILE A 561 -20.32 3.77 13.13
CA ILE A 561 -19.65 4.33 11.95
C ILE A 561 -18.14 4.14 12.13
N ILE A 562 -17.45 3.75 11.06
CA ILE A 562 -15.99 3.80 11.00
C ILE A 562 -15.59 5.06 10.22
N ILE A 563 -14.78 5.88 10.86
CA ILE A 563 -14.22 7.10 10.30
C ILE A 563 -12.73 6.94 10.08
N TYR A 564 -12.22 7.48 8.97
CA TYR A 564 -10.79 7.47 8.67
C TYR A 564 -10.33 8.82 8.15
N TYR A 565 -9.03 9.05 8.30
CA TYR A 565 -8.32 10.15 7.68
C TYR A 565 -6.96 9.67 7.21
N LYS A 566 -6.62 9.98 5.95
CA LYS A 566 -5.31 9.69 5.35
C LYS A 566 -4.68 10.99 4.92
N TYR A 567 -3.44 11.22 5.33
CA TYR A 567 -2.71 12.45 5.01
C TYR A 567 -2.45 12.55 3.51
N ASP A 568 -2.32 13.77 3.02
CA ASP A 568 -1.90 14.07 1.66
C ASP A 568 -1.00 15.31 1.70
N SER A 569 -0.54 15.74 0.53
CA SER A 569 0.38 16.87 0.38
C SER A 569 -0.23 18.24 0.65
N ASN A 570 -1.44 18.31 1.21
CA ASN A 570 -2.12 19.55 1.58
C ASN A 570 -2.48 19.53 3.06
N SER A 571 -2.41 20.70 3.71
CA SER A 571 -2.96 20.87 5.05
C SER A 571 -4.48 20.94 4.99
N VAL A 572 -5.15 20.35 5.99
CA VAL A 572 -6.61 20.31 6.05
C VAL A 572 -7.12 20.62 7.44
N ASP A 573 -8.32 21.19 7.47
CA ASP A 573 -9.11 21.45 8.66
C ASP A 573 -10.53 20.93 8.40
N CYS A 574 -10.87 19.79 8.99
CA CYS A 574 -12.08 19.03 8.69
C CYS A 574 -12.91 18.77 9.93
N VAL A 575 -14.23 18.84 9.77
CA VAL A 575 -15.20 18.77 10.87
C VAL A 575 -16.33 17.80 10.54
N LYS A 576 -16.72 16.98 11.53
CA LYS A 576 -17.88 16.07 11.46
C LYS A 576 -18.70 16.13 12.73
N ILE A 577 -20.02 16.09 12.58
CA ILE A 577 -20.97 16.16 13.68
C ILE A 577 -21.82 14.89 13.61
N VAL A 578 -21.81 14.11 14.69
CA VAL A 578 -22.58 12.88 14.83
C VAL A 578 -23.59 13.06 15.96
N SER A 579 -24.84 12.70 15.68
CA SER A 579 -25.94 12.79 16.65
C SER A 579 -26.66 11.45 16.81
N SER A 580 -27.21 11.22 18.00
CA SER A 580 -27.93 10.00 18.39
C SER A 580 -29.30 10.35 19.00
N SER A 581 -30.29 9.47 18.84
CA SER A 581 -31.68 9.70 19.24
C SER A 581 -31.98 9.41 20.73
N LYS A 582 -31.06 9.78 21.65
CA LYS A 582 -31.07 9.61 23.14
C LYS A 582 -30.12 8.55 23.73
N GLN A 583 -29.15 8.05 22.97
CA GLN A 583 -28.16 7.08 23.48
C GLN A 583 -26.74 7.66 23.43
N ASN A 584 -25.94 7.36 24.46
CA ASN A 584 -24.56 7.81 24.57
C ASN A 584 -23.70 7.31 23.40
N ILE A 585 -22.90 8.21 22.85
CA ILE A 585 -21.98 7.95 21.74
C ILE A 585 -20.59 7.70 22.33
N ALA A 586 -19.95 6.61 21.92
CA ALA A 586 -18.56 6.31 22.24
C ALA A 586 -17.67 6.52 21.02
N PHE A 587 -16.50 7.13 21.23
CA PHE A 587 -15.44 7.31 20.26
C PHE A 587 -14.19 6.57 20.74
N ARG A 588 -13.60 5.76 19.85
CA ARG A 588 -12.36 5.03 20.12
C ARG A 588 -11.52 4.87 18.87
N PHE A 589 -10.19 4.85 19.02
CA PHE A 589 -9.30 4.57 17.90
C PHE A 589 -9.13 3.08 17.65
N LEU A 590 -9.01 2.71 16.37
CA LEU A 590 -8.68 1.35 15.93
C LEU A 590 -7.23 1.26 15.43
N LEU A 591 -6.77 2.29 14.73
CA LEU A 591 -5.42 2.42 14.19
C LEU A 591 -5.01 3.88 14.20
N VAL A 592 -3.79 4.20 14.67
CA VAL A 592 -3.28 5.57 14.70
C VAL A 592 -1.81 5.65 14.30
N ASN A 593 -1.50 6.60 13.43
CA ASN A 593 -0.15 7.02 13.11
C ASN A 593 -0.16 8.49 12.67
N LEU A 594 -0.20 9.43 13.62
CA LEU A 594 -0.19 10.86 13.28
C LEU A 594 1.22 11.35 12.92
N TYR A 595 1.29 12.33 12.03
CA TYR A 595 2.55 12.98 11.68
C TYR A 595 3.02 13.87 12.84
N ASP A 596 4.28 13.70 13.27
CA ASP A 596 4.84 14.54 14.34
C ASP A 596 5.59 15.74 13.77
N ASN A 597 5.05 16.93 14.03
CA ASN A 597 5.63 18.21 13.64
C ASN A 597 6.17 19.01 14.84
N SER A 598 6.42 18.36 15.98
CA SER A 598 6.85 18.98 17.25
C SER A 598 8.11 19.86 17.14
N GLY A 599 8.94 19.65 16.11
CA GLY A 599 10.13 20.47 15.83
C GLY A 599 9.88 21.85 15.20
N ASN A 600 8.63 22.23 14.87
CA ASN A 600 8.30 23.55 14.30
C ASN A 600 7.72 24.49 15.38
N LYS A 601 8.44 25.59 15.69
CA LYS A 601 8.05 26.53 16.76
C LYS A 601 6.78 27.35 16.50
N PHE A 602 6.39 27.58 15.24
CA PHE A 602 5.22 28.38 14.87
C PHE A 602 4.15 27.58 14.09
N GLY A 603 4.34 26.27 13.92
CA GLY A 603 3.36 25.39 13.29
C GLY A 603 2.27 24.96 14.27
N ARG A 604 1.02 24.89 13.82
CA ARG A 604 -0.03 24.21 14.61
C ARG A 604 0.29 22.72 14.64
N LEU A 605 0.32 22.14 15.83
CA LEU A 605 0.43 20.69 15.99
C LEU A 605 -0.83 20.03 15.43
N ASP A 606 -0.61 18.92 14.75
CA ASP A 606 -1.68 18.04 14.29
C ASP A 606 -2.49 17.61 15.51
N SER A 607 -3.80 17.79 15.44
CA SER A 607 -4.67 17.48 16.56
C SER A 607 -6.06 17.03 16.15
N ILE A 608 -6.59 16.13 16.97
CA ILE A 608 -7.96 15.62 16.87
C ILE A 608 -8.67 16.05 18.14
N THR A 609 -9.58 17.00 18.02
CA THR A 609 -10.34 17.57 19.13
C THR A 609 -11.79 17.08 19.06
N LEU A 610 -12.28 16.59 20.21
CA LEU A 610 -13.65 16.11 20.38
C LEU A 610 -14.43 17.10 21.24
N TYR A 611 -15.64 17.41 20.81
CA TYR A 611 -16.53 18.39 21.43
C TYR A 611 -17.90 17.78 21.71
N ASN A 612 -18.54 18.28 22.77
CA ASN A 612 -19.92 17.90 23.13
C ASN A 612 -20.98 18.86 22.57
N ASP A 613 -20.56 19.92 21.88
CA ASP A 613 -21.42 21.01 21.41
C ASP A 613 -21.24 21.31 19.92
N LEU A 614 -22.27 21.91 19.32
CA LEU A 614 -22.25 22.36 17.91
C LEU A 614 -21.39 23.61 17.69
N GLN A 615 -21.13 24.38 18.74
CA GLN A 615 -20.35 25.63 18.65
C GLN A 615 -18.84 25.39 18.84
N PHE A 616 -18.42 24.17 19.15
CA PHE A 616 -17.04 23.74 19.37
C PHE A 616 -16.36 24.54 20.50
N THR A 617 -17.07 24.67 21.62
CA THR A 617 -16.62 25.37 22.83
C THR A 617 -16.28 24.39 23.95
N GLN A 618 -17.03 23.30 24.09
CA GLN A 618 -16.88 22.33 25.17
C GLN A 618 -16.03 21.15 24.70
N ILE A 619 -14.72 21.24 24.95
CA ILE A 619 -13.75 20.18 24.61
C ILE A 619 -13.90 19.03 25.61
N ILE A 620 -14.15 17.82 25.09
CA ILE A 620 -14.12 16.58 25.87
C ILE A 620 -12.66 16.10 26.00
N HIS A 621 -11.96 16.02 24.85
CA HIS A 621 -10.57 15.59 24.79
C HIS A 621 -9.87 16.11 23.55
N ARG A 622 -8.54 16.22 23.63
CA ARG A 622 -7.67 16.64 22.52
C ARG A 622 -6.50 15.67 22.39
N PHE A 623 -6.45 14.97 21.26
CA PHE A 623 -5.30 14.14 20.88
C PHE A 623 -4.32 14.95 20.02
N THR A 624 -3.03 14.70 20.19
CA THR A 624 -1.93 15.32 19.44
C THR A 624 -0.87 14.28 19.11
N SER A 625 0.12 14.59 18.27
CA SER A 625 1.24 13.67 17.99
C SER A 625 2.01 13.23 19.25
N GLN A 626 1.92 13.99 20.34
CA GLN A 626 2.62 13.75 21.60
C GLN A 626 1.80 12.95 22.62
N THR A 627 0.55 12.57 22.32
CA THR A 627 -0.24 11.81 23.29
C THR A 627 0.33 10.40 23.48
N THR A 628 0.53 10.03 24.74
CA THR A 628 1.11 8.75 25.15
C THR A 628 0.09 7.63 25.21
N ASP A 629 -1.14 7.92 25.66
CA ASP A 629 -2.22 6.93 25.77
C ASP A 629 -3.34 7.22 24.76
N TRP A 630 -3.40 6.39 23.72
CA TRP A 630 -4.44 6.44 22.69
C TRP A 630 -5.64 5.53 23.02
N SER A 631 -5.54 4.69 24.06
CA SER A 631 -6.55 3.66 24.40
C SER A 631 -7.78 4.18 25.13
N VAL A 632 -7.83 5.49 25.39
CA VAL A 632 -8.93 6.15 26.09
C VAL A 632 -10.22 6.05 25.26
N ASN A 633 -11.25 5.42 25.83
CA ASN A 633 -12.59 5.38 25.26
C ASN A 633 -13.38 6.61 25.71
N ILE A 634 -13.80 7.44 24.76
CA ILE A 634 -14.43 8.73 25.05
C ILE A 634 -15.94 8.59 24.87
N GLN A 635 -16.72 9.07 25.84
CA GLN A 635 -18.18 9.03 25.79
C GLN A 635 -18.76 10.44 25.76
N ALA A 636 -19.76 10.63 24.91
CA ALA A 636 -20.58 11.83 24.78
C ALA A 636 -22.06 11.43 24.88
N GLU A 637 -22.94 12.34 25.29
CA GLU A 637 -24.33 11.99 25.62
C GLU A 637 -25.21 11.78 24.38
N SER A 638 -25.35 12.80 23.54
CA SER A 638 -26.26 12.73 22.39
C SER A 638 -25.68 13.34 21.12
N LEU A 639 -24.61 14.13 21.27
CA LEU A 639 -23.94 14.83 20.21
C LEU A 639 -22.43 14.72 20.40
N LEU A 640 -21.74 14.38 19.33
CA LEU A 640 -20.28 14.34 19.28
C LEU A 640 -19.84 15.11 18.04
N ALA A 641 -19.08 16.17 18.24
CA ALA A 641 -18.44 16.91 17.18
C ALA A 641 -16.94 16.62 17.17
N ILE A 642 -16.41 16.30 15.99
CA ILE A 642 -15.03 15.89 15.75
C ILE A 642 -14.40 16.93 14.84
N HIS A 643 -13.25 17.45 15.26
CA HIS A 643 -12.46 18.40 14.50
C HIS A 643 -11.03 17.86 14.34
N VAL A 644 -10.57 17.80 13.09
CA VAL A 644 -9.24 17.33 12.73
C VAL A 644 -8.51 18.47 12.05
N SER A 645 -7.37 18.84 12.62
CA SER A 645 -6.41 19.75 12.02
C SER A 645 -5.13 18.97 11.74
N ALA A 646 -4.74 18.91 10.46
CA ALA A 646 -3.61 18.13 9.99
C ALA A 646 -2.76 18.94 9.00
N ASN A 647 -1.44 18.89 9.18
CA ASN A 647 -0.47 19.46 8.25
C ASN A 647 -0.28 18.56 7.01
N ALA A 648 0.36 19.09 5.98
CA ALA A 648 0.73 18.31 4.80
C ALA A 648 1.78 17.24 5.16
N ALA A 649 1.52 15.98 4.80
CA ALA A 649 2.43 14.87 5.03
C ALA A 649 2.20 13.73 4.04
N ASN A 650 3.01 12.68 4.13
CA ASN A 650 2.85 11.49 3.29
C ASN A 650 1.63 10.65 3.71
N GLY A 651 1.03 9.92 2.76
CA GLY A 651 -0.15 9.06 2.98
C GLY A 651 0.07 7.84 3.90
N VAL A 652 1.29 7.66 4.40
CA VAL A 652 1.65 6.66 5.44
C VAL A 652 1.03 7.00 6.80
N TYR A 653 0.81 8.30 7.05
CA TYR A 653 0.22 8.81 8.28
C TYR A 653 -1.31 8.93 8.17
N GLY A 654 -1.98 8.90 9.32
CA GLY A 654 -3.43 9.06 9.47
C GLY A 654 -3.99 8.26 10.64
N PHE A 655 -5.31 8.09 10.66
CA PHE A 655 -5.97 7.30 11.69
C PHE A 655 -7.26 6.67 11.18
N ILE A 656 -7.70 5.66 11.93
CA ILE A 656 -9.00 5.01 11.81
C ILE A 656 -9.62 4.98 13.20
N ALA A 657 -10.83 5.50 13.33
CA ALA A 657 -11.60 5.48 14.56
C ALA A 657 -13.00 4.89 14.35
N GLU A 658 -13.56 4.43 15.45
CA GLU A 658 -14.92 3.92 15.54
C GLU A 658 -15.76 4.86 16.39
N ILE A 659 -16.95 5.16 15.90
CA ILE A 659 -18.00 5.89 16.60
C ILE A 659 -19.17 4.93 16.76
N ALA A 660 -19.54 4.58 17.97
CA ALA A 660 -20.59 3.59 18.22
C ALA A 660 -21.53 4.03 19.34
N ILE A 661 -22.76 3.54 19.30
CA ILE A 661 -23.72 3.80 20.37
C ILE A 661 -23.47 2.86 21.55
N THR A 662 -23.72 3.35 22.77
CA THR A 662 -23.60 2.60 24.01
C THR A 662 -24.96 2.50 24.73
N PRO A 663 -25.42 1.29 25.12
CA PRO A 663 -24.79 -0.02 24.91
C PRO A 663 -24.84 -0.47 23.42
N LYS A 664 -23.78 -1.12 22.96
CA LYS A 664 -23.68 -1.62 21.57
C LYS A 664 -24.74 -2.70 21.32
N SER A 665 -25.39 -2.67 20.16
CA SER A 665 -26.10 -3.85 19.67
C SER A 665 -25.08 -4.94 19.34
N THR A 666 -25.37 -6.20 19.70
CA THR A 666 -24.48 -7.33 19.43
C THR A 666 -24.29 -7.47 17.92
N GLN A 667 -23.04 -7.38 17.44
CA GLN A 667 -22.73 -7.73 16.04
C GLN A 667 -23.13 -9.19 15.80
N THR A 668 -24.01 -9.43 14.83
CA THR A 668 -24.59 -10.75 14.58
C THR A 668 -23.68 -11.70 13.80
N LYS A 669 -22.66 -11.17 13.10
CA LYS A 669 -21.66 -11.95 12.34
C LYS A 669 -20.28 -11.28 12.44
N LEU A 670 -19.39 -11.85 13.23
CA LEU A 670 -17.96 -11.50 13.21
C LEU A 670 -17.22 -12.39 12.22
N VAL A 671 -16.01 -11.96 11.85
CA VAL A 671 -15.07 -12.80 11.13
C VAL A 671 -14.43 -13.73 12.15
N ASP A 672 -14.56 -15.04 11.98
CA ASP A 672 -13.93 -16.03 12.86
C ASP A 672 -12.64 -16.56 12.23
N GLU A 673 -12.66 -16.81 10.91
CA GLU A 673 -11.51 -17.36 10.16
C GLU A 673 -11.26 -16.63 8.82
N VAL A 674 -9.98 -16.40 8.54
CA VAL A 674 -9.47 -16.00 7.21
C VAL A 674 -8.63 -17.11 6.64
N LEU A 675 -9.06 -17.60 5.48
CA LEU A 675 -8.52 -18.80 4.88
C LEU A 675 -8.05 -18.55 3.44
N ILE A 676 -6.74 -18.75 3.21
CA ILE A 676 -6.11 -18.62 1.90
C ILE A 676 -5.55 -19.99 1.49
N ARG A 677 -6.11 -20.60 0.44
CA ARG A 677 -5.77 -21.96 0.00
C ARG A 677 -5.42 -22.02 -1.49
N HIS A 678 -4.35 -22.75 -1.81
CA HIS A 678 -3.96 -23.07 -3.20
C HIS A 678 -3.71 -21.84 -4.08
N SER A 679 -3.31 -20.72 -3.48
CA SER A 679 -3.14 -19.45 -4.19
C SER A 679 -1.71 -19.26 -4.68
N ARG A 680 -1.58 -18.56 -5.81
CA ARG A 680 -0.30 -18.19 -6.42
C ARG A 680 -0.14 -16.67 -6.42
N ILE A 681 0.94 -16.19 -5.84
CA ILE A 681 1.24 -14.75 -5.72
C ILE A 681 2.67 -14.51 -6.22
N ASP A 682 2.80 -13.89 -7.39
CA ASP A 682 4.05 -13.85 -8.17
C ASP A 682 4.34 -12.44 -8.71
N LYS A 683 5.59 -11.98 -8.67
CA LYS A 683 6.02 -10.70 -9.28
C LYS A 683 5.19 -9.48 -8.85
N ASN A 684 4.99 -9.29 -7.56
CA ASN A 684 4.37 -8.07 -7.03
C ASN A 684 5.45 -7.11 -6.48
N ASP A 685 5.44 -5.83 -6.86
CA ASP A 685 6.52 -4.89 -6.50
C ASP A 685 6.52 -4.52 -5.01
N ARG A 686 5.35 -4.29 -4.38
CA ARG A 686 5.23 -3.85 -2.96
C ARG A 686 5.06 -5.01 -1.95
N GLY A 687 5.36 -6.24 -2.36
CA GLY A 687 5.23 -7.45 -1.54
C GLY A 687 4.00 -8.30 -1.89
N ALA A 688 3.89 -9.47 -1.26
CA ALA A 688 2.88 -10.48 -1.58
C ALA A 688 1.60 -10.32 -0.75
N ILE A 689 1.70 -10.39 0.58
CA ILE A 689 0.54 -10.39 1.48
C ILE A 689 0.81 -9.43 2.64
N THR A 690 -0.11 -8.51 2.88
CA THR A 690 -0.18 -7.72 4.12
C THR A 690 -1.50 -8.03 4.82
N TYR A 691 -1.42 -8.47 6.07
CA TYR A 691 -2.58 -8.75 6.92
C TYR A 691 -2.49 -7.91 8.19
N ARG A 692 -3.59 -7.24 8.56
CA ARG A 692 -3.69 -6.54 9.83
C ARG A 692 -5.09 -6.73 10.42
N ASN A 693 -5.12 -7.12 11.69
CA ASN A 693 -6.35 -7.13 12.48
C ASN A 693 -6.32 -6.02 13.54
N THR A 694 -7.47 -5.40 13.78
CA THR A 694 -7.70 -4.45 14.89
C THR A 694 -8.99 -4.80 15.63
N GLY A 695 -9.09 -4.40 16.90
CA GLY A 695 -10.27 -4.62 17.74
C GLY A 695 -10.05 -5.63 18.87
N ASP A 696 -11.14 -6.10 19.46
CA ASP A 696 -11.09 -6.78 20.76
C ASP A 696 -10.65 -8.26 20.61
N ILE A 697 -11.10 -8.93 19.55
CA ILE A 697 -10.84 -10.34 19.23
C ILE A 697 -10.35 -10.42 17.80
N GLY A 698 -9.24 -11.11 17.55
CA GLY A 698 -8.73 -11.30 16.19
C GLY A 698 -9.12 -12.63 15.56
N PRO A 699 -9.49 -12.63 14.26
CA PRO A 699 -9.82 -13.85 13.55
C PRO A 699 -8.59 -14.74 13.36
N ASN A 700 -8.83 -16.04 13.30
CA ASN A 700 -7.79 -17.01 13.02
C ASN A 700 -7.34 -16.89 11.56
N LEU A 701 -6.04 -17.07 11.30
CA LEU A 701 -5.48 -16.97 9.96
C LEU A 701 -4.86 -18.31 9.53
N ALA A 702 -5.27 -18.82 8.37
CA ALA A 702 -4.70 -20.02 7.78
C ALA A 702 -4.25 -19.78 6.33
N ILE A 703 -2.95 -19.91 6.09
CA ILE A 703 -2.33 -19.85 4.75
C ILE A 703 -1.79 -21.24 4.42
N ILE A 704 -2.39 -21.89 3.41
CA ILE A 704 -2.15 -23.32 3.12
C ILE A 704 -1.90 -23.52 1.64
N ASN A 705 -0.88 -24.32 1.29
CA ASN A 705 -0.56 -24.71 -0.08
C ASN A 705 -0.37 -23.52 -1.03
N CYS A 706 0.20 -22.41 -0.54
CA CYS A 706 0.40 -21.20 -1.33
C CYS A 706 1.82 -21.10 -1.89
N ARG A 707 1.93 -20.57 -3.12
CA ARG A 707 3.21 -20.29 -3.78
C ARG A 707 3.42 -18.79 -3.89
N ILE A 708 4.45 -18.29 -3.20
CA ILE A 708 4.79 -16.87 -3.11
C ILE A 708 6.20 -16.68 -3.65
N GLN A 709 6.33 -16.09 -4.84
CA GLN A 709 7.63 -15.97 -5.49
C GLN A 709 7.88 -14.62 -6.17
N LYS A 710 9.15 -14.21 -6.23
CA LYS A 710 9.60 -13.01 -6.96
C LYS A 710 8.88 -11.71 -6.54
N ASN A 711 8.47 -11.59 -5.28
CA ASN A 711 7.81 -10.38 -4.77
C ASN A 711 8.83 -9.45 -4.13
N GLY A 712 8.78 -8.17 -4.52
CA GLY A 712 9.74 -7.14 -4.13
C GLY A 712 11.10 -7.30 -4.81
N TYR A 713 11.80 -6.18 -4.96
CA TYR A 713 13.19 -6.17 -5.43
C TYR A 713 14.03 -5.15 -4.67
N HIS A 714 15.32 -5.46 -4.60
CA HIS A 714 16.34 -4.62 -3.98
C HIS A 714 16.73 -3.47 -4.90
N LEU A 715 16.96 -2.29 -4.32
CA LEU A 715 17.32 -1.06 -5.04
C LEU A 715 18.76 -0.63 -4.73
N TYR A 716 19.03 -0.19 -3.50
CA TYR A 716 20.32 0.39 -3.09
C TYR A 716 20.52 0.23 -1.59
N GLY A 717 21.70 -0.22 -1.13
CA GLY A 717 21.98 -0.42 0.29
C GLY A 717 20.93 -1.32 0.97
N ASN A 718 20.30 -0.85 2.04
CA ASN A 718 19.18 -1.53 2.72
C ASN A 718 17.80 -1.25 2.05
N ILE A 719 17.74 -0.38 1.04
CA ILE A 719 16.50 0.06 0.40
C ILE A 719 15.99 -1.01 -0.57
N SER A 720 14.70 -1.30 -0.46
CA SER A 720 13.98 -2.19 -1.36
C SER A 720 12.53 -1.75 -1.49
N THR A 721 11.84 -2.23 -2.52
CA THR A 721 10.43 -1.87 -2.76
C THR A 721 9.46 -2.42 -1.71
N ALA A 722 9.88 -3.45 -0.96
CA ALA A 722 9.12 -4.07 0.11
C ALA A 722 10.06 -4.64 1.17
N ASN A 723 9.82 -4.38 2.46
CA ASN A 723 10.68 -4.91 3.53
C ASN A 723 10.63 -6.44 3.63
N HIS A 724 9.42 -7.01 3.56
CA HIS A 724 9.16 -8.44 3.60
C HIS A 724 8.09 -8.82 2.59
N ALA A 725 8.14 -10.07 2.10
CA ALA A 725 7.16 -10.59 1.16
C ALA A 725 5.78 -10.77 1.81
N VAL A 726 5.75 -11.29 3.04
CA VAL A 726 4.53 -11.52 3.81
C VAL A 726 4.65 -10.81 5.15
N ARG A 727 3.72 -9.90 5.44
CA ARG A 727 3.65 -9.16 6.70
C ARG A 727 2.31 -9.44 7.39
N LEU A 728 2.37 -9.98 8.60
CA LEU A 728 1.20 -10.36 9.40
C LEU A 728 1.22 -9.61 10.73
N HIS A 729 0.27 -8.70 10.90
CA HIS A 729 0.08 -7.95 12.14
C HIS A 729 -1.13 -8.52 12.89
N PHE A 730 -0.83 -9.30 13.93
CA PHE A 730 -1.82 -9.93 14.79
C PHE A 730 -2.12 -9.06 15.99
N HIS A 731 -3.42 -8.86 16.24
CA HIS A 731 -3.91 -8.23 17.44
C HIS A 731 -4.97 -9.14 18.07
N ASN A 732 -4.76 -9.56 19.32
CA ASN A 732 -5.63 -10.49 20.07
C ASN A 732 -6.09 -11.71 19.25
N THR A 733 -5.23 -12.22 18.37
CA THR A 733 -5.48 -13.40 17.54
C THR A 733 -5.06 -14.65 18.29
N MET A 734 -5.88 -15.71 18.26
CA MET A 734 -5.59 -16.94 19.00
C MET A 734 -4.73 -17.92 18.21
N ILE A 735 -5.00 -18.10 16.91
CA ILE A 735 -4.35 -19.13 16.10
C ILE A 735 -3.92 -18.58 14.74
N ALA A 736 -2.68 -18.88 14.35
CA ALA A 736 -2.18 -18.66 13.00
C ALA A 736 -1.48 -19.93 12.46
N HIS A 737 -1.87 -20.36 11.26
CA HIS A 737 -1.36 -21.56 10.62
C HIS A 737 -0.73 -21.25 9.25
N LEU A 738 0.53 -21.64 9.09
CA LEU A 738 1.21 -21.69 7.80
C LEU A 738 1.63 -23.12 7.52
N ARG A 739 1.04 -23.71 6.48
CA ARG A 739 1.30 -25.11 6.11
C ARG A 739 1.65 -25.25 4.64
N ASN A 740 2.74 -25.96 4.36
CA ASN A 740 3.10 -26.35 3.00
C ASN A 740 3.15 -25.16 2.03
N ASN A 741 3.74 -24.05 2.48
CA ASN A 741 3.89 -22.85 1.69
C ASN A 741 5.31 -22.75 1.14
N LEU A 742 5.43 -22.29 -0.10
CA LEU A 742 6.71 -22.04 -0.78
C LEU A 742 6.93 -20.54 -0.90
N LEU A 743 7.94 -20.01 -0.20
CA LEU A 743 8.40 -18.62 -0.28
C LEU A 743 9.78 -18.60 -0.91
N MET A 744 9.87 -18.18 -2.18
CA MET A 744 11.13 -18.24 -2.92
C MET A 744 11.43 -17.01 -3.78
N HIS A 745 12.71 -16.58 -3.83
CA HIS A 745 13.17 -15.43 -4.62
C HIS A 745 12.46 -14.11 -4.28
N ASN A 746 12.01 -13.93 -3.03
CA ASN A 746 11.39 -12.68 -2.61
C ASN A 746 12.39 -11.76 -1.92
N ASN A 747 12.03 -10.47 -1.82
CA ASN A 747 12.72 -9.55 -0.93
C ASN A 747 12.16 -9.70 0.50
N GLY A 748 13.02 -10.17 1.40
CA GLY A 748 12.62 -10.70 2.70
C GLY A 748 11.72 -11.94 2.58
N GLY A 749 11.35 -12.52 3.72
CA GLY A 749 10.44 -13.66 3.81
C GLY A 749 9.14 -13.29 4.53
N LEU A 750 9.04 -13.70 5.79
CA LEU A 750 7.85 -13.64 6.62
C LEU A 750 8.09 -12.83 7.89
N GLU A 751 7.35 -11.74 8.04
CA GLU A 751 7.35 -10.92 9.24
C GLU A 751 6.01 -11.05 9.96
N MET A 752 6.07 -11.35 11.25
CA MET A 752 4.91 -11.42 12.13
C MET A 752 5.13 -10.51 13.33
N THR A 753 4.14 -9.66 13.59
CA THR A 753 4.08 -8.88 14.83
C THR A 753 2.83 -9.29 15.59
N ALA A 754 2.96 -9.62 16.87
CA ALA A 754 1.85 -10.06 17.69
C ALA A 754 1.70 -9.18 18.94
N LEU A 755 0.53 -8.57 19.09
CA LEU A 755 0.14 -7.80 20.26
C LEU A 755 -1.06 -8.48 20.92
N THR A 756 -0.83 -9.10 22.07
CA THR A 756 -1.87 -9.74 22.89
C THR A 756 -2.03 -9.00 24.20
N THR A 757 -3.25 -8.56 24.51
CA THR A 757 -3.54 -7.79 25.74
C THR A 757 -3.63 -8.67 26.99
N SER A 758 -4.03 -9.93 26.84
CA SER A 758 -4.20 -10.87 27.96
C SER A 758 -3.51 -12.21 27.69
N PRO A 759 -3.05 -12.93 28.72
CA PRO A 759 -2.46 -14.26 28.57
C PRO A 759 -3.49 -15.35 28.22
N ILE A 760 -4.79 -15.08 28.40
CA ILE A 760 -5.89 -15.99 28.02
C ILE A 760 -5.98 -16.07 26.49
N ALA A 761 -5.85 -14.93 25.80
CA ALA A 761 -5.79 -14.84 24.34
C ALA A 761 -4.36 -15.07 23.82
N ARG A 762 -3.67 -16.11 24.30
CA ARG A 762 -2.32 -16.47 23.87
C ARG A 762 -2.32 -16.90 22.40
N LEU A 763 -1.60 -16.17 21.56
CA LEU A 763 -1.41 -16.54 20.16
C LEU A 763 -0.54 -17.80 20.06
N THR A 764 -1.03 -18.80 19.33
CA THR A 764 -0.27 -19.97 18.91
C THR A 764 -0.05 -19.93 17.41
N VAL A 765 1.21 -19.84 16.98
CA VAL A 765 1.62 -19.84 15.59
C VAL A 765 2.24 -21.17 15.24
N VAL A 766 1.73 -21.82 14.19
CA VAL A 766 2.26 -23.10 13.69
C VAL A 766 2.76 -22.92 12.27
N ILE A 767 4.06 -23.08 12.07
CA ILE A 767 4.72 -23.08 10.77
C ILE A 767 5.27 -24.48 10.53
N ARG A 768 4.66 -25.22 9.61
CA ARG A 768 5.11 -26.58 9.29
C ARG A 768 5.22 -26.82 7.79
N GLU A 769 6.18 -27.65 7.42
CA GLU A 769 6.37 -28.10 6.04
C GLU A 769 6.58 -26.91 5.06
N CYS A 770 7.07 -25.76 5.54
CA CYS A 770 7.28 -24.58 4.71
C CYS A 770 8.71 -24.52 4.16
N ALA A 771 8.86 -23.99 2.95
CA ALA A 771 10.15 -23.81 2.30
C ALA A 771 10.44 -22.33 2.03
N PHE A 772 11.52 -21.81 2.63
CA PHE A 772 12.04 -20.45 2.48
C PHE A 772 13.38 -20.48 1.74
N MET A 773 13.38 -20.10 0.47
CA MET A 773 14.54 -20.31 -0.40
C MET A 773 14.93 -19.08 -1.21
N HIS A 774 16.22 -18.77 -1.31
CA HIS A 774 16.73 -17.72 -2.20
C HIS A 774 16.13 -16.32 -1.96
N ASN A 775 15.70 -15.99 -0.75
CA ASN A 775 15.21 -14.65 -0.43
C ASN A 775 16.39 -13.68 -0.21
N SER A 776 16.20 -12.38 -0.47
CA SER A 776 17.27 -11.36 -0.41
C SER A 776 16.92 -10.12 0.41
N ASN A 777 17.95 -9.39 0.85
CA ASN A 777 17.95 -8.13 1.60
C ASN A 777 17.33 -8.19 3.00
N GLY A 778 16.04 -8.54 3.11
CA GLY A 778 15.31 -8.59 4.38
C GLY A 778 15.46 -9.92 5.14
N ALA A 779 14.99 -9.94 6.39
CA ALA A 779 14.96 -11.15 7.21
C ALA A 779 14.07 -12.24 6.57
N VAL A 780 14.44 -13.51 6.73
CA VAL A 780 13.66 -14.63 6.19
C VAL A 780 12.46 -14.91 7.07
N LEU A 781 12.66 -14.89 8.38
CA LEU A 781 11.60 -15.02 9.37
C LEU A 781 11.86 -14.05 10.51
N ALA A 782 10.93 -13.12 10.74
CA ALA A 782 10.99 -12.20 11.86
C ALA A 782 9.70 -12.31 12.67
N PHE A 783 9.81 -12.62 13.96
CA PHE A 783 8.70 -12.65 14.90
C PHE A 783 8.95 -11.66 16.03
N LEU A 784 8.03 -10.70 16.17
CA LEU A 784 8.07 -9.68 17.21
C LEU A 784 6.81 -9.81 18.09
N GLY A 785 6.99 -10.27 19.32
CA GLY A 785 5.91 -10.49 20.29
C GLY A 785 6.08 -9.66 21.57
N ASN A 786 5.09 -9.74 22.45
CA ASN A 786 5.11 -9.10 23.77
C ASN A 786 5.23 -10.09 24.95
N GLY A 787 5.55 -11.37 24.69
CA GLY A 787 5.84 -12.42 25.68
C GLY A 787 4.72 -13.45 25.89
N ASN A 788 3.51 -13.18 25.42
CA ASN A 788 2.35 -14.08 25.58
C ASN A 788 2.03 -14.86 24.29
N GLN A 789 3.06 -15.28 23.55
CA GLN A 789 2.92 -16.00 22.29
C GLN A 789 3.72 -17.30 22.30
N LYS A 790 3.26 -18.28 21.51
CA LYS A 790 3.97 -19.54 21.26
C LYS A 790 4.15 -19.76 19.76
N LEU A 791 5.38 -20.07 19.35
CA LEU A 791 5.74 -20.42 17.97
C LEU A 791 6.17 -21.88 17.90
N TRP A 792 5.56 -22.63 17.00
CA TRP A 792 5.93 -24.00 16.68
C TRP A 792 6.41 -24.08 15.23
N MET A 793 7.67 -24.42 15.03
CA MET A 793 8.31 -24.58 13.73
C MET A 793 8.77 -26.02 13.52
N PHE A 794 8.11 -26.74 12.61
CA PHE A 794 8.36 -28.16 12.37
C PHE A 794 8.67 -28.46 10.90
N ASN A 795 9.72 -29.23 10.65
CA ASN A 795 10.03 -29.75 9.30
C ASN A 795 10.10 -28.64 8.24
N ASN A 796 10.66 -27.47 8.58
CA ASN A 796 10.81 -26.37 7.63
C ASN A 796 12.20 -26.38 6.98
N ILE A 797 12.27 -25.88 5.75
CA ILE A 797 13.51 -25.75 4.97
C ILE A 797 13.82 -24.26 4.80
N ILE A 798 14.99 -23.83 5.26
CA ILE A 798 15.49 -22.46 5.13
C ILE A 798 16.85 -22.52 4.43
N ARG A 799 16.89 -22.20 3.14
CA ARG A 799 18.09 -22.44 2.31
C ARG A 799 18.44 -21.27 1.39
N ASN A 800 19.75 -20.99 1.26
CA ASN A 800 20.30 -20.03 0.30
C ASN A 800 19.73 -18.61 0.43
N ASN A 801 19.36 -18.16 1.63
CA ASN A 801 18.85 -16.81 1.83
C ASN A 801 19.98 -15.81 2.10
N TYR A 802 19.79 -14.56 1.69
CA TYR A 802 20.76 -13.47 1.76
C TYR A 802 20.19 -12.25 2.48
N ALA A 803 20.32 -12.17 3.79
CA ALA A 803 19.86 -11.06 4.61
C ALA A 803 21.05 -10.21 5.09
N SER A 804 21.70 -9.46 4.20
CA SER A 804 22.96 -8.77 4.57
C SER A 804 22.79 -7.89 5.80
N TYR A 805 21.76 -7.05 5.87
CA TYR A 805 21.54 -6.05 6.93
C TYR A 805 20.66 -6.52 8.09
N HIS A 806 20.24 -7.79 8.10
CA HIS A 806 19.25 -8.31 9.05
C HIS A 806 19.64 -9.72 9.52
N ASP A 807 19.08 -10.18 10.63
CA ASP A 807 19.21 -11.58 11.03
C ASP A 807 18.39 -12.48 10.08
N THR A 808 18.86 -13.71 9.85
CA THR A 808 18.10 -14.61 8.95
C THR A 808 16.80 -15.07 9.62
N ILE A 809 16.85 -15.38 10.91
CA ILE A 809 15.69 -15.69 11.76
C ILE A 809 15.80 -14.85 13.03
N LEU A 810 14.82 -13.99 13.28
CA LEU A 810 14.73 -13.16 14.48
C LEU A 810 13.49 -13.55 15.27
N LEU A 811 13.67 -13.99 16.51
CA LEU A 811 12.59 -14.28 17.46
C LEU A 811 12.76 -13.39 18.70
N LYS A 812 11.85 -12.43 18.85
CA LYS A 812 11.87 -11.49 19.97
C LYS A 812 10.56 -11.54 20.74
N GLY A 813 10.63 -11.82 22.04
CA GLY A 813 9.47 -11.78 22.93
C GLY A 813 8.42 -12.86 22.65
N ILE A 814 8.85 -14.08 22.33
CA ILE A 814 8.00 -15.24 22.08
C ILE A 814 8.62 -16.51 22.65
N ASN A 815 7.80 -17.52 22.98
CA ASN A 815 8.29 -18.87 23.27
C ASN A 815 8.30 -19.74 22.02
N GLY A 816 9.48 -20.22 21.61
CA GLY A 816 9.68 -20.96 20.37
C GLY A 816 9.99 -22.44 20.60
N ASN A 817 9.32 -23.33 19.89
CA ASN A 817 9.73 -24.72 19.71
C ASN A 817 10.07 -24.96 18.24
N LEU A 818 11.36 -25.14 17.95
CA LEU A 818 11.88 -25.44 16.63
C LEU A 818 12.37 -26.89 16.64
N THR A 819 11.67 -27.78 15.93
CA THR A 819 12.13 -29.17 15.77
C THR A 819 12.27 -29.59 14.32
N HIS A 820 13.33 -30.36 14.04
CA HIS A 820 13.59 -30.95 12.72
C HIS A 820 13.61 -29.93 11.57
N ASN A 821 14.14 -28.72 11.81
CA ASN A 821 14.30 -27.70 10.75
C ASN A 821 15.68 -27.79 10.09
N LEU A 822 15.73 -27.53 8.79
CA LEU A 822 16.94 -27.54 7.97
C LEU A 822 17.33 -26.12 7.59
N ILE A 823 18.45 -25.62 8.13
CA ILE A 823 18.95 -24.25 7.94
C ILE A 823 20.33 -24.33 7.26
N VAL A 824 20.36 -24.11 5.94
CA VAL A 824 21.55 -24.36 5.12
C VAL A 824 21.95 -23.19 4.23
N ASN A 825 23.23 -22.82 4.25
CA ASN A 825 23.83 -21.88 3.31
C ASN A 825 23.18 -20.48 3.31
N ASN A 826 22.74 -20.00 4.47
CA ASN A 826 22.16 -18.68 4.66
C ASN A 826 23.21 -17.66 5.09
N THR A 827 23.06 -16.40 4.69
CA THR A 827 23.94 -15.30 5.11
C THR A 827 23.11 -14.24 5.85
N GLY A 828 23.51 -13.85 7.05
CA GLY A 828 22.86 -12.78 7.80
C GLY A 828 23.76 -12.16 8.87
N LEU A 829 23.21 -11.25 9.68
CA LEU A 829 23.88 -10.77 10.89
C LEU A 829 24.13 -11.94 11.85
N HIS A 830 23.07 -12.54 12.36
CA HIS A 830 23.04 -13.90 12.92
C HIS A 830 22.14 -14.81 12.08
N ASN A 831 22.33 -16.12 12.19
CA ASN A 831 21.40 -17.06 11.56
C ASN A 831 20.12 -17.24 12.38
N LEU A 832 20.25 -17.36 13.70
CA LEU A 832 19.14 -17.40 14.64
C LEU A 832 19.42 -16.45 15.80
N ASP A 833 18.60 -15.42 15.95
CA ASP A 833 18.64 -14.49 17.07
C ASP A 833 17.42 -14.69 17.97
N LEU A 834 17.68 -15.03 19.24
CA LEU A 834 16.68 -15.26 20.28
C LEU A 834 16.80 -14.18 21.36
N GLN A 835 15.80 -13.27 21.41
CA GLN A 835 15.77 -12.16 22.38
C GLN A 835 14.54 -12.25 23.30
N ALA A 836 14.74 -11.96 24.59
CA ALA A 836 13.65 -11.79 25.55
C ALA A 836 12.94 -10.44 25.33
N ASN A 837 11.65 -10.35 25.67
CA ASN A 837 10.95 -9.05 25.75
C ASN A 837 11.24 -8.32 27.07
N LEU A 838 11.25 -9.06 28.18
CA LEU A 838 11.55 -8.58 29.52
C LEU A 838 12.56 -9.52 30.18
N PRO A 839 13.54 -9.00 30.95
CA PRO A 839 14.59 -9.79 31.59
C PRO A 839 14.11 -10.92 32.52
N THR A 840 12.87 -10.82 33.02
CA THR A 840 12.28 -11.71 34.04
C THR A 840 11.28 -12.72 33.47
N SER A 841 11.09 -12.75 32.14
CA SER A 841 10.16 -13.70 31.50
C SER A 841 10.66 -15.14 31.64
N ALA A 842 9.79 -16.07 32.05
CA ALA A 842 10.06 -17.51 32.11
C ALA A 842 9.98 -18.15 30.71
N ASP A 843 10.55 -17.46 29.73
CA ASP A 843 10.46 -17.80 28.33
C ASP A 843 11.47 -18.91 28.01
N SER A 844 10.99 -20.03 27.48
CA SER A 844 11.82 -21.18 27.14
C SER A 844 11.77 -21.47 25.64
N TYR A 845 12.97 -21.62 25.07
CA TYR A 845 13.16 -22.01 23.69
C TYR A 845 13.61 -23.45 23.61
N TYR A 846 12.97 -24.22 22.72
CA TYR A 846 13.31 -25.61 22.47
C TYR A 846 13.87 -25.72 21.06
N LEU A 847 15.16 -26.04 20.94
CA LEU A 847 15.81 -26.39 19.68
C LEU A 847 16.11 -27.88 19.73
N TYR A 848 15.33 -28.69 19.01
CA TYR A 848 15.49 -30.14 19.02
C TYR A 848 15.72 -30.70 17.61
N LYS A 849 16.84 -31.41 17.40
CA LYS A 849 17.16 -32.08 16.13
C LYS A 849 17.18 -31.14 14.90
N ASN A 850 17.65 -29.90 15.04
CA ASN A 850 17.79 -28.97 13.91
C ASN A 850 19.18 -29.08 13.27
N TRP A 851 19.26 -28.77 11.98
CA TRP A 851 20.48 -28.89 11.18
C TRP A 851 20.93 -27.51 10.69
N PHE A 852 22.11 -27.07 11.14
CA PHE A 852 22.75 -25.81 10.75
C PHE A 852 24.06 -26.11 10.00
N TYR A 853 24.07 -25.87 8.69
CA TYR A 853 25.19 -26.21 7.82
C TYR A 853 25.55 -25.10 6.83
N ASP A 854 26.85 -24.77 6.71
CA ASP A 854 27.41 -23.80 5.76
C ASP A 854 26.79 -22.39 5.81
N ASN A 855 26.24 -21.99 6.95
CA ASN A 855 25.72 -20.65 7.15
C ASN A 855 26.86 -19.64 7.45
N ILE A 856 26.60 -18.36 7.18
CA ILE A 856 27.54 -17.25 7.38
C ILE A 856 26.85 -16.16 8.21
N ALA A 857 27.52 -15.74 9.29
CA ALA A 857 27.10 -14.68 10.19
C ALA A 857 28.12 -13.52 10.17
N PHE A 858 27.63 -12.28 10.24
CA PHE A 858 28.45 -11.06 10.27
C PHE A 858 28.52 -10.38 11.65
N GLY A 859 27.55 -10.63 12.54
CA GLY A 859 27.40 -9.95 13.83
C GLY A 859 26.84 -8.51 13.70
N HIS A 860 26.21 -7.99 14.75
CA HIS A 860 25.67 -6.62 14.73
C HIS A 860 26.78 -5.58 14.92
N GLY A 861 26.66 -4.40 14.31
CA GLY A 861 27.65 -3.33 14.48
C GLY A 861 28.64 -3.23 13.33
N TYR A 862 28.21 -2.44 12.33
CA TYR A 862 28.94 -1.99 11.16
C TYR A 862 29.42 -3.07 10.18
N GLN A 863 28.55 -3.36 9.22
CA GLN A 863 28.98 -3.85 7.92
C GLN A 863 29.84 -2.77 7.25
N TYR A 864 31.00 -3.19 6.77
CA TYR A 864 31.99 -2.43 6.00
C TYR A 864 31.53 -1.05 5.49
N GLN A 865 32.21 0.00 5.97
CA GLN A 865 32.32 1.25 5.23
C GLN A 865 33.13 0.95 3.95
N GLU A 866 32.53 1.08 2.76
CA GLU A 866 33.32 1.03 1.53
C GLU A 866 34.28 2.23 1.52
N GLN A 867 35.55 2.00 1.84
CA GLN A 867 36.58 3.03 1.76
C GLN A 867 36.95 3.30 0.30
N TYR A 868 36.64 4.52 -0.14
CA TYR A 868 37.28 5.34 -1.17
C TYR A 868 38.11 4.63 -2.26
N GLY A 869 37.61 4.72 -3.49
CA GLY A 869 38.38 4.47 -4.71
C GLY A 869 37.47 4.29 -5.91
N TYR A 870 37.71 5.09 -6.95
CA TYR A 870 37.04 5.11 -8.25
C TYR A 870 36.39 3.77 -8.67
N GLN A 871 35.06 3.71 -8.75
CA GLN A 871 34.33 2.60 -9.37
C GLN A 871 34.24 2.85 -10.89
N PRO A 872 34.74 1.94 -11.74
CA PRO A 872 34.50 2.04 -13.18
C PRO A 872 33.05 1.73 -13.54
N ASP A 873 32.57 2.34 -14.63
CA ASP A 873 31.18 2.54 -15.08
C ASP A 873 30.31 1.29 -15.39
N HIS A 874 30.66 0.10 -14.90
CA HIS A 874 29.90 -1.12 -15.18
C HIS A 874 29.51 -1.88 -13.91
N LEU A 875 28.52 -1.35 -13.17
CA LEU A 875 27.95 -2.03 -12.01
C LEU A 875 26.62 -2.71 -12.34
N ARG A 876 26.72 -3.99 -12.74
CA ARG A 876 25.70 -5.00 -12.42
C ARG A 876 25.91 -5.43 -10.96
N ASN A 877 24.82 -5.49 -10.17
CA ASN A 877 24.71 -6.04 -8.80
C ASN A 877 25.94 -6.83 -8.29
N LEU A 878 26.93 -6.13 -7.70
CA LEU A 878 28.19 -6.74 -7.23
C LEU A 878 27.98 -7.79 -6.13
N PHE A 879 26.90 -7.70 -5.34
CA PHE A 879 26.62 -8.68 -4.30
C PHE A 879 26.16 -10.05 -4.83
N LYS A 880 25.61 -10.10 -6.06
CA LYS A 880 25.22 -11.37 -6.71
C LYS A 880 26.36 -12.01 -7.50
N SER A 881 27.38 -11.25 -7.91
CA SER A 881 28.51 -11.75 -8.70
C SER A 881 29.78 -12.06 -7.89
N LYS A 882 29.90 -11.54 -6.66
CA LYS A 882 31.01 -11.89 -5.75
C LYS A 882 30.83 -13.31 -5.21
N PHE A 883 31.90 -14.10 -5.23
CA PHE A 883 31.88 -15.40 -4.55
C PHE A 883 31.71 -15.16 -3.04
N LYS A 884 30.91 -15.99 -2.36
CA LYS A 884 30.65 -15.87 -0.90
C LYS A 884 31.91 -15.77 -0.04
N ARG A 885 33.05 -16.24 -0.55
CA ARG A 885 34.36 -16.20 0.12
C ARG A 885 35.01 -14.80 0.09
N ASP A 886 34.71 -13.97 -0.91
CA ASP A 886 35.30 -12.62 -1.07
C ASP A 886 34.68 -11.60 -0.12
N ILE A 887 33.49 -11.88 0.42
CA ILE A 887 32.84 -11.05 1.46
C ILE A 887 33.62 -11.10 2.78
N LEU A 888 34.36 -12.20 3.02
CA LEU A 888 35.11 -12.45 4.25
C LEU A 888 36.60 -12.04 4.15
N ILE A 889 37.15 -11.83 2.94
CA ILE A 889 38.60 -11.74 2.73
C ILE A 889 38.96 -10.47 1.93
N LYS A 890 38.88 -9.29 2.56
CA LYS A 890 39.77 -8.17 2.20
C LYS A 890 40.66 -7.87 3.40
N LYS A 891 41.82 -8.53 3.44
CA LYS A 891 42.93 -8.21 4.35
C LYS A 891 43.40 -6.79 4.05
N GLY A 892 43.00 -5.85 4.89
CA GLY A 892 43.44 -4.46 4.88
C GLY A 892 43.30 -3.89 6.28
N VAL A 893 44.38 -4.00 7.05
CA VAL A 893 44.70 -3.32 8.32
C VAL A 893 43.53 -2.98 9.24
N SER A 894 43.40 -3.81 10.29
CA SER A 894 42.61 -3.66 11.51
C SER A 894 42.32 -2.20 11.94
N PHE A 895 41.10 -1.76 11.65
CA PHE A 895 40.26 -1.06 12.65
C PHE A 895 39.46 -2.08 13.50
N ASP A 896 39.81 -3.37 13.39
CA ASP A 896 39.20 -4.54 14.03
C ASP A 896 39.44 -4.62 15.54
N TRP A 897 40.52 -4.00 16.02
CA TRP A 897 40.83 -4.04 17.45
C TRP A 897 39.83 -3.24 18.31
N TRP A 898 39.29 -2.10 17.84
CA TRP A 898 38.32 -1.29 18.60
C TRP A 898 36.85 -1.71 18.42
N SER A 899 36.50 -2.42 17.34
CA SER A 899 35.14 -2.96 17.13
C SER A 899 34.79 -4.09 18.11
N HIS A 900 35.80 -4.78 18.64
CA HIS A 900 35.68 -5.81 19.68
C HIS A 900 35.80 -5.27 21.11
N VAL A 901 35.93 -3.95 21.30
CA VAL A 901 35.97 -3.31 22.62
C VAL A 901 34.54 -2.86 22.97
N GLY A 902 33.79 -3.76 23.59
CA GLY A 902 32.43 -3.48 24.04
C GLY A 902 31.82 -4.62 24.83
N MET A 903 30.85 -4.31 25.70
CA MET A 903 30.10 -5.30 26.47
C MET A 903 28.90 -5.90 25.69
N ASP A 904 28.65 -5.42 24.47
CA ASP A 904 27.51 -5.85 23.65
C ASP A 904 27.84 -7.15 22.91
N SER A 905 27.38 -8.29 23.42
CA SER A 905 27.67 -9.61 22.84
C SER A 905 26.98 -9.88 21.49
N ILE A 906 25.95 -9.10 21.15
CA ILE A 906 25.24 -9.16 19.85
C ILE A 906 26.19 -8.83 18.67
N ARG A 907 27.34 -8.19 18.93
CA ARG A 907 28.26 -7.80 17.87
C ARG A 907 29.08 -8.95 17.27
N TYR A 908 29.19 -10.06 17.98
CA TYR A 908 30.06 -11.15 17.56
C TYR A 908 29.37 -12.03 16.52
N PRO A 909 30.00 -12.33 15.37
CA PRO A 909 29.40 -13.17 14.34
C PRO A 909 29.15 -14.58 14.88
N SER A 910 27.87 -14.97 14.93
CA SER A 910 27.46 -16.29 15.43
C SER A 910 26.30 -16.91 14.67
N THR A 911 26.28 -18.26 14.62
CA THR A 911 25.14 -19.00 14.09
C THR A 911 23.90 -18.78 14.94
N ILE A 912 24.02 -18.95 16.26
CA ILE A 912 22.96 -18.68 17.24
C ILE A 912 23.41 -17.56 18.18
N PHE A 913 22.55 -16.57 18.37
CA PHE A 913 22.63 -15.64 19.48
C PHE A 913 21.49 -15.90 20.47
N THR A 914 21.80 -16.05 21.76
CA THR A 914 20.81 -16.31 22.81
C THR A 914 20.88 -15.26 23.92
N GLY A 915 19.91 -14.34 23.94
CA GLY A 915 19.72 -13.38 25.02
C GLY A 915 18.98 -13.94 26.25
N ILE A 916 18.79 -15.26 26.33
CA ILE A 916 17.91 -15.93 27.29
C ILE A 916 18.65 -17.07 27.96
N SER A 917 18.43 -17.23 29.27
CA SER A 917 19.09 -18.25 30.10
C SER A 917 18.33 -19.59 30.18
N SER A 918 17.04 -19.63 29.87
CA SER A 918 16.19 -20.84 29.91
C SER A 918 16.00 -21.53 28.54
N GLY A 919 17.08 -21.73 27.79
CA GLY A 919 17.06 -22.45 26.50
C GLY A 919 17.39 -23.93 26.63
N MET A 920 16.68 -24.79 25.90
CA MET A 920 16.97 -26.22 25.74
C MET A 920 17.33 -26.52 24.28
N TYR A 921 18.61 -26.69 24.01
CA TYR A 921 19.18 -26.99 22.69
C TYR A 921 19.76 -28.40 22.72
N ARG A 922 19.02 -29.41 22.23
CA ARG A 922 19.49 -30.81 22.25
C ARG A 922 19.39 -31.49 20.89
N GLY A 923 20.35 -32.37 20.58
CA GLY A 923 20.36 -33.16 19.35
C GLY A 923 20.58 -32.36 18.07
N ASN A 924 21.05 -31.11 18.15
CA ASN A 924 21.26 -30.24 16.99
C ASN A 924 22.65 -30.46 16.37
N VAL A 925 22.74 -30.20 15.06
CA VAL A 925 23.97 -30.33 14.28
C VAL A 925 24.44 -28.93 13.86
N PHE A 926 25.59 -28.51 14.37
CA PHE A 926 26.26 -27.25 14.04
C PHE A 926 27.54 -27.53 13.24
N ASN A 927 27.58 -27.08 11.99
CA ASN A 927 28.78 -27.17 11.16
C ASN A 927 28.87 -25.97 10.20
N ASN A 928 29.30 -24.83 10.73
CA ASN A 928 29.43 -23.57 10.00
C ASN A 928 30.89 -23.08 10.10
N PRO A 929 31.82 -23.63 9.31
CA PRO A 929 33.26 -23.38 9.45
C PRO A 929 33.70 -21.93 9.16
N LYS A 930 32.81 -21.11 8.60
CA LYS A 930 33.07 -19.70 8.29
C LYS A 930 32.68 -18.75 9.42
N ASN A 931 31.92 -19.22 10.41
CA ASN A 931 31.50 -18.41 11.55
C ASN A 931 32.55 -18.47 12.65
N SER A 932 32.78 -17.35 13.35
CA SER A 932 33.70 -17.30 14.48
C SER A 932 33.17 -18.12 15.67
N TYR A 933 31.86 -18.06 15.91
CA TYR A 933 31.18 -18.80 16.98
C TYR A 933 29.93 -19.51 16.44
N GLU A 934 29.61 -20.67 16.99
CA GLU A 934 28.32 -21.33 16.73
C GLU A 934 27.25 -20.81 17.69
N LEU A 935 27.60 -20.52 18.95
CA LEU A 935 26.69 -20.01 19.97
C LEU A 935 27.32 -18.84 20.72
N VAL A 936 26.63 -17.70 20.76
CA VAL A 936 26.99 -16.54 21.59
C VAL A 936 25.84 -16.22 22.53
N THR A 937 26.17 -15.97 23.79
CA THR A 937 25.19 -15.63 24.83
C THR A 937 25.07 -14.13 25.06
N GLY A 938 23.89 -13.70 25.50
CA GLY A 938 23.61 -12.36 26.00
C GLY A 938 24.20 -12.12 27.39
N LYS A 939 24.06 -10.88 27.87
CA LYS A 939 24.40 -10.51 29.24
C LYS A 939 23.48 -11.25 30.23
N ALA A 940 24.05 -11.85 31.27
CA ALA A 940 23.29 -12.43 32.37
C ALA A 940 22.66 -11.33 33.23
N ILE A 941 21.37 -11.46 33.55
CA ILE A 941 20.58 -10.41 34.25
C ILE A 941 20.19 -10.83 35.68
N SER A 942 20.29 -12.11 36.06
CA SER A 942 19.99 -12.58 37.42
C SER A 942 21.15 -13.32 38.09
N MET A 943 21.17 -13.28 39.43
CA MET A 943 22.03 -14.11 40.29
C MET A 943 21.50 -15.56 40.42
N GLU A 944 20.39 -15.92 39.77
CA GLU A 944 19.87 -17.29 39.78
C GLU A 944 20.56 -18.10 38.69
N GLY A 945 21.24 -19.19 39.06
CA GLY A 945 22.04 -20.06 38.19
C GLY A 945 21.25 -20.84 37.12
N ARG A 946 20.48 -20.16 36.27
CA ARG A 946 19.88 -20.72 35.06
C ARG A 946 20.93 -20.69 33.94
N ALA A 947 21.26 -21.87 33.43
CA ALA A 947 22.16 -22.06 32.30
C ALA A 947 21.37 -22.55 31.09
N VAL A 948 21.88 -22.24 29.89
CA VAL A 948 21.38 -22.81 28.64
C VAL A 948 21.81 -24.27 28.57
N ASP A 949 20.85 -25.19 28.47
CA ASP A 949 21.09 -26.62 28.31
C ASP A 949 21.37 -26.89 26.83
N ALA A 950 22.64 -27.11 26.49
CA ALA A 950 23.14 -27.35 25.15
C ALA A 950 23.78 -28.75 25.01
N VAL A 951 23.28 -29.72 25.76
CA VAL A 951 23.77 -31.11 25.79
C VAL A 951 23.37 -31.88 24.52
N GLU A 952 24.14 -32.92 24.17
CA GLU A 952 23.88 -33.80 23.03
C GLU A 952 23.83 -33.03 21.69
N ASN A 953 24.68 -32.02 21.49
CA ASN A 953 24.82 -31.35 20.19
C ASN A 953 26.14 -31.73 19.51
N TYR A 954 26.15 -31.71 18.18
CA TYR A 954 27.36 -31.83 17.37
C TYR A 954 27.89 -30.43 17.02
N TRP A 955 29.13 -30.12 17.40
CA TRP A 955 29.73 -28.78 17.26
C TRP A 955 30.75 -28.68 16.10
N GLY A 956 30.69 -29.60 15.15
CA GLY A 956 31.61 -29.66 14.00
C GLY A 956 32.80 -30.59 14.24
N TYR A 957 33.60 -30.80 13.20
CA TYR A 957 34.70 -31.77 13.24
C TYR A 957 36.01 -31.13 13.73
N PRO A 958 36.77 -31.79 14.63
CA PRO A 958 36.42 -33.02 15.36
C PRO A 958 35.38 -32.75 16.48
N GLY A 959 34.43 -33.67 16.70
CA GLY A 959 33.31 -33.51 17.65
C GLY A 959 33.69 -33.62 19.13
N THR A 960 34.76 -32.96 19.56
CA THR A 960 35.28 -33.03 20.94
C THR A 960 34.76 -31.89 21.81
N VAL A 961 34.77 -32.09 23.13
CA VAL A 961 34.39 -31.08 24.13
C VAL A 961 35.24 -29.81 23.99
N SER A 962 36.52 -29.93 23.63
CA SER A 962 37.41 -28.78 23.40
C SER A 962 36.99 -27.93 22.20
N VAL A 963 36.52 -28.56 21.11
CA VAL A 963 36.00 -27.82 19.94
C VAL A 963 34.68 -27.13 20.28
N ALA A 964 33.81 -27.78 21.05
CA ALA A 964 32.60 -27.15 21.56
C ALA A 964 32.91 -25.91 22.40
N SER A 965 33.83 -26.02 23.37
CA SER A 965 34.27 -24.89 24.19
C SER A 965 34.85 -23.74 23.37
N GLY A 966 35.59 -24.02 22.30
CA GLY A 966 36.17 -22.98 21.43
C GLY A 966 35.17 -22.29 20.49
N LYS A 967 33.98 -22.87 20.29
CA LYS A 967 32.93 -22.36 19.41
C LYS A 967 31.75 -21.73 20.15
N ILE A 968 31.75 -21.82 21.47
CA ILE A 968 30.72 -21.25 22.35
C ILE A 968 31.35 -20.04 23.06
N ARG A 969 30.60 -18.94 23.14
CA ARG A 969 30.96 -17.77 23.93
C ARG A 969 30.00 -17.60 25.12
N ASP A 970 30.47 -17.87 26.33
CA ASP A 970 29.63 -17.96 27.53
C ASP A 970 30.27 -17.38 28.81
N TYR A 971 29.64 -17.64 29.96
CA TYR A 971 30.11 -17.27 31.30
C TYR A 971 31.59 -17.63 31.58
N HIS A 972 32.09 -18.75 31.04
CA HIS A 972 33.46 -19.20 31.30
C HIS A 972 34.49 -18.32 30.57
N ASP A 973 34.10 -17.65 29.48
CA ASP A 973 34.93 -16.64 28.83
C ASP A 973 34.82 -15.29 29.55
N TYR A 974 33.58 -14.89 29.90
CA TYR A 974 33.31 -13.64 30.60
C TYR A 974 32.17 -13.79 31.59
N GLU A 975 32.44 -13.44 32.86
CA GLU A 975 31.51 -13.60 33.99
C GLU A 975 30.15 -12.87 33.81
N TYR A 976 30.07 -11.84 32.96
CA TYR A 976 28.83 -11.13 32.68
C TYR A 976 27.89 -11.82 31.68
N LEU A 977 28.33 -12.92 31.06
CA LEU A 977 27.57 -13.69 30.07
C LEU A 977 26.77 -14.83 30.70
N ILE A 978 25.77 -15.34 29.99
CA ILE A 978 24.96 -16.48 30.44
C ILE A 978 25.80 -17.77 30.34
N ARG A 979 25.69 -18.65 31.34
CA ARG A 979 26.36 -19.95 31.35
C ARG A 979 25.70 -20.93 30.37
N VAL A 980 26.51 -21.73 29.66
CA VAL A 980 26.04 -22.80 28.76
C VAL A 980 26.55 -24.16 29.23
N ASP A 981 25.64 -25.11 29.43
CA ASP A 981 25.98 -26.50 29.76
C ASP A 981 25.95 -27.35 28.48
N TYR A 982 27.11 -27.68 27.92
CA TYR A 982 27.22 -28.36 26.62
C TYR A 982 27.74 -29.80 26.67
N THR A 983 27.92 -30.38 27.86
CA THR A 983 28.46 -31.74 28.03
C THR A 983 27.38 -32.73 28.48
N PRO A 984 27.30 -33.95 27.88
CA PRO A 984 28.11 -34.50 26.78
C PRO A 984 27.84 -33.89 25.38
N VAL A 985 28.84 -33.99 24.48
CA VAL A 985 28.77 -33.60 23.05
C VAL A 985 28.64 -34.83 22.16
N ILE A 986 28.09 -34.66 20.94
CA ILE A 986 28.05 -35.72 19.92
C ILE A 986 29.38 -35.72 19.14
N GLU A 987 30.06 -36.87 19.09
CA GLU A 987 31.38 -37.01 18.42
C GLU A 987 31.28 -37.08 16.88
N SER A 988 30.23 -37.70 16.36
CA SER A 988 29.98 -37.80 14.91
C SER A 988 28.48 -37.81 14.59
N ASN A 989 28.11 -37.24 13.44
CA ASN A 989 26.73 -37.19 12.95
C ASN A 989 26.45 -38.27 11.87
N THR A 990 27.36 -39.22 11.68
CA THR A 990 27.19 -40.29 10.70
C THR A 990 26.69 -41.54 11.41
N SER A 991 25.62 -42.15 10.90
CA SER A 991 25.23 -43.52 11.31
C SER A 991 26.17 -44.58 10.76
N LEU A 992 27.27 -44.18 10.12
CA LEU A 992 28.30 -45.00 9.50
C LEU A 992 29.67 -44.35 9.78
N ILE A 993 30.57 -45.04 10.48
CA ILE A 993 31.95 -44.60 10.74
C ILE A 993 32.88 -45.64 10.10
N GLU A 994 33.91 -45.22 9.39
CA GLU A 994 34.95 -46.14 8.92
C GLU A 994 35.98 -46.38 10.04
N GLY A 995 36.29 -47.65 10.32
CA GLY A 995 37.23 -48.03 11.37
C GLY A 995 36.73 -49.14 12.30
N ASP A 996 37.39 -49.31 13.45
CA ASP A 996 36.98 -50.27 14.47
C ASP A 996 35.80 -49.72 15.29
N CYS A 997 34.80 -50.57 15.54
CA CYS A 997 33.53 -50.13 16.11
C CYS A 997 33.62 -49.85 17.61
N PRO A 998 33.26 -48.63 18.06
CA PRO A 998 33.08 -48.37 19.48
C PRO A 998 31.90 -49.18 20.04
N ALA A 999 31.92 -49.41 21.36
CA ALA A 999 30.89 -50.20 22.04
C ALA A 999 29.47 -49.65 21.75
N GLY A 1000 28.56 -50.52 21.28
CA GLY A 1000 27.19 -50.17 20.89
C GLY A 1000 26.97 -49.95 19.39
N TRP A 1001 28.03 -49.97 18.57
CA TRP A 1001 27.96 -49.91 17.11
C TRP A 1001 28.10 -51.31 16.49
N PHE A 1002 27.35 -51.57 15.42
CA PHE A 1002 27.39 -52.81 14.65
C PHE A 1002 28.40 -52.69 13.50
N GLN A 1003 29.28 -53.67 13.37
CA GLN A 1003 30.24 -53.72 12.26
C GLN A 1003 29.57 -54.26 10.99
N LEU A 1004 29.87 -53.64 9.85
CA LEU A 1004 29.43 -54.00 8.51
C LEU A 1004 30.69 -54.05 7.63
N GLY A 1005 30.97 -55.21 7.02
CA GLY A 1005 32.15 -55.44 6.17
C GLY A 1005 33.21 -56.35 6.78
N THR A 1006 34.06 -56.91 5.91
CA THR A 1006 35.21 -57.78 6.23
C THR A 1006 36.48 -56.94 6.45
N ASP A 1007 37.54 -57.56 6.96
CA ASP A 1007 38.74 -56.91 7.53
C ASP A 1007 39.39 -55.76 6.73
N GLU A 1008 39.22 -55.69 5.41
CA GLU A 1008 39.74 -54.61 4.55
C GLU A 1008 38.83 -53.38 4.45
N PHE A 1009 37.52 -53.50 4.73
CA PHE A 1009 36.54 -52.40 4.67
C PHE A 1009 35.60 -52.46 5.88
N LYS A 1010 36.10 -52.07 7.06
CA LYS A 1010 35.28 -52.01 8.28
C LYS A 1010 34.49 -50.71 8.31
N SER A 1011 33.17 -50.82 8.27
CA SER A 1011 32.26 -49.70 8.50
C SER A 1011 31.36 -50.03 9.70
N CYS A 1012 31.28 -49.14 10.66
CA CYS A 1012 30.49 -49.29 11.87
C CYS A 1012 29.21 -48.49 11.73
N PHE A 1013 28.06 -49.13 11.87
CA PHE A 1013 26.78 -48.47 11.87
C PHE A 1013 26.07 -48.61 13.19
N ILE A 1014 25.29 -47.60 13.54
CA ILE A 1014 24.41 -47.64 14.70
C ILE A 1014 23.00 -47.33 14.23
N TYR A 1015 22.04 -48.15 14.65
CA TYR A 1015 20.63 -47.86 14.49
C TYR A 1015 20.29 -46.76 15.50
N ILE A 1016 20.15 -45.51 15.04
CA ILE A 1016 19.72 -44.36 15.85
C ILE A 1016 18.20 -44.18 15.72
#